data_AF-A0A378TM24-F1
#
_entry.id   AF-A0A378TM24-F1
#
_cell.length_a   1.000
_cell.length_b   1.000
_cell.length_c   1.000
_cell.angle_alpha   90.00
_cell.angle_beta   90.00
_cell.angle_gamma   90.00
#
_symmetry.space_group_name_H-M   'P 1'
#
loop_
_entity.id
_entity.type
_entity.pdbx_description
1 polymer ?
#
loop_
_entity_poly.entity_id
_entity_poly.type
_entity_poly.pdbx_seq_one_letter_code
_entity_poly.pdbx_strand_id
1 'polypeptide(L)'
;MSSAAQPSENFPEAGARYATVRPDGNAGRHRSNFTADRFAYQRIALVVCLLYFLASFVVFREVLFAIPDILSGKRVLVGDELVPFFNPSSQLLEQAQGKFSELTNGYEFRVRYAFLTTWLRHYMVLPFAVLLVLPAIVSAAYLTTAWFIRRGFPSLTATNVYLATAAPTALIYMIMIYAKVTHFYTLVLGLCLMTISVFLMLDALLFRPVRWGRRMIAACLVTLFNPAVHYLVLFALFLGLAVMTLILGEAVKFIRSAGATTVRKAVQVPLHVRRAQLRRFLGAPRRRVRVAALIRRMNTTTTVKCGWALTALVVFALIPYGLFVKFIALRGVGELSETVPGDYYFIRDASVSLLHILSWDLAGIMDKVNFGDYLAKVPRVSNIVYTALLLVPIVIPGVRRTLLSARAQRQLFGVIYVNVAFAVWATVGYADPTWFPTFHRSVAALTRLVADVNPSAGDAAIAVASTVVQVLRFPHRFQLILFMLAPLLLALTLAWALGVLDRKVRPSATESAEVPRDHTAGRRLIGRLGRRGATVPVALATIVSLGLMAPLLTNATYRSAYGSGDFGGFLAAYPVQDLRLLKEELATLPQGKTVVLPPTETAKLVVGPDGKSHKFIDKFYIYYLDQPSFYYGLTGDKQNKFEFFLLLRALYYQQDWWVNIARDMGLTYIVLNKQVENNRGVGAEYLPDIETYLRDGIEAVPEHVSRLYENDGFVLYRLDDPAPENRPVLLFDTSWKGFLDTVFNRLDLSRCYDFRYISDYTGTDGRKPVELITDDAPQAALDIWSVDNPGSFFAPTTNGNAFNSDVVTSAYYLSPMFRLYLFFSDTKFNRAEMITPGIFGTLNGSFVALPETTEIKVPVKVPETGRYRVLLRSAATANQLLLRSTSLDLETEVELRSPPGALEFFAKKAVYDANRAPTPVSGLSVQQLERLVPTELVPVNLRFVYQDLGVVDARAGSHTIVIDKRDANPMLMEGVLLIPENEYDRIELPASVHVVRDVDGLGCSERTEVRSGMSEGADAVGGDVNNNLTPQQLLELLGGMDDLRTANPGGTGIPWLQLAATVLLVFACLAVIQRHIRRDPDRDR
;
A
#
# COMPACT_ATOMS: atom_id res chain seq x y z
N MET A 1 -20.06 2.26 -64.56
CA MET A 1 -19.85 1.02 -65.35
C MET A 1 -20.73 -0.05 -64.72
N SER A 2 -22.03 -0.09 -65.04
CA SER A 2 -22.65 -0.82 -66.17
C SER A 2 -22.37 -2.33 -66.06
N SER A 3 -23.28 -3.07 -65.42
CA SER A 3 -24.32 -3.96 -66.01
C SER A 3 -23.81 -5.41 -66.07
N ALA A 4 -24.56 -6.50 -65.97
CA ALA A 4 -25.99 -6.81 -66.07
C ALA A 4 -26.26 -8.11 -65.25
N ALA A 5 -27.35 -8.24 -64.50
CA ALA A 5 -28.66 -8.83 -64.85
C ALA A 5 -28.69 -10.36 -65.13
N GLN A 6 -29.16 -11.13 -64.11
CA GLN A 6 -30.30 -12.10 -64.08
C GLN A 6 -30.50 -13.20 -65.18
N PRO A 7 -31.43 -14.19 -65.03
CA PRO A 7 -31.84 -15.06 -63.89
C PRO A 7 -32.18 -16.54 -64.32
N SER A 8 -32.62 -17.38 -63.34
CA SER A 8 -33.51 -18.58 -63.47
C SER A 8 -32.99 -19.79 -64.30
N GLU A 9 -33.31 -21.07 -64.09
CA GLU A 9 -34.26 -21.84 -63.29
C GLU A 9 -33.87 -23.34 -63.40
N ASN A 10 -34.59 -24.22 -62.69
CA ASN A 10 -34.72 -25.69 -62.86
C ASN A 10 -33.90 -26.64 -61.94
N PHE A 11 -34.62 -27.14 -60.93
CA PHE A 11 -34.53 -28.53 -60.45
C PHE A 11 -35.27 -29.48 -61.44
N PRO A 12 -34.88 -30.76 -61.54
CA PRO A 12 -35.58 -31.79 -60.77
C PRO A 12 -34.67 -32.91 -60.20
N GLU A 13 -35.34 -33.85 -59.55
CA GLU A 13 -34.93 -34.74 -58.47
C GLU A 13 -34.04 -35.97 -58.79
N ALA A 14 -33.57 -36.57 -57.69
CA ALA A 14 -33.41 -38.00 -57.39
C ALA A 14 -32.12 -38.75 -57.81
N GLY A 15 -31.40 -39.28 -56.80
CA GLY A 15 -30.60 -40.50 -56.98
C GLY A 15 -29.34 -40.66 -56.12
N ALA A 16 -29.42 -41.53 -55.11
CA ALA A 16 -28.35 -42.41 -54.59
C ALA A 16 -27.19 -41.86 -53.74
N ARG A 17 -27.41 -41.96 -52.41
CA ARG A 17 -26.55 -42.53 -51.36
C ARG A 17 -25.07 -42.86 -51.71
N TYR A 18 -24.15 -42.25 -50.96
CA TYR A 18 -23.07 -42.98 -50.26
C TYR A 18 -22.72 -42.25 -48.95
N ALA A 19 -23.02 -42.90 -47.83
CA ALA A 19 -22.72 -42.43 -46.48
C ALA A 19 -21.31 -42.86 -46.07
N THR A 20 -20.40 -41.90 -45.89
CA THR A 20 -19.14 -42.13 -45.15
C THR A 20 -19.37 -41.85 -43.67
N VAL A 21 -19.42 -42.93 -42.91
CA VAL A 21 -19.48 -43.00 -41.45
C VAL A 21 -18.31 -42.24 -40.82
N ARG A 22 -18.60 -41.20 -40.04
CA ARG A 22 -17.69 -40.62 -39.03
C ARG A 22 -18.00 -41.27 -37.68
N PRO A 23 -17.00 -41.69 -36.88
CA PRO A 23 -17.24 -42.16 -35.53
C PRO A 23 -17.33 -40.94 -34.59
N ASP A 24 -18.53 -40.38 -34.47
CA ASP A 24 -18.85 -39.49 -33.35
C ASP A 24 -19.17 -40.37 -32.13
N GLY A 25 -18.23 -40.40 -31.18
CA GLY A 25 -18.44 -41.02 -29.87
C GLY A 25 -19.55 -40.30 -29.12
N ASN A 26 -20.63 -41.03 -28.86
CA ASN A 26 -21.79 -40.66 -28.07
C ASN A 26 -21.41 -40.02 -26.73
N ALA A 27 -21.61 -38.71 -26.61
CA ALA A 27 -21.94 -38.05 -25.35
C ALA A 27 -23.40 -37.58 -25.47
N GLY A 28 -24.29 -38.24 -24.73
CA GLY A 28 -25.74 -38.03 -24.78
C GLY A 28 -26.14 -36.56 -24.67
N ARG A 29 -26.64 -36.01 -25.77
CA ARG A 29 -27.48 -34.81 -25.76
C ARG A 29 -28.88 -35.21 -25.32
N HIS A 30 -29.14 -35.20 -24.02
CA HIS A 30 -30.51 -35.03 -23.54
C HIS A 30 -30.98 -33.62 -23.91
N ARG A 31 -31.74 -33.50 -25.00
CA ARG A 31 -32.60 -32.34 -25.28
C ARG A 31 -33.85 -32.47 -24.41
N SER A 32 -33.83 -31.90 -23.21
CA SER A 32 -35.05 -31.58 -22.46
C SER A 32 -34.95 -30.13 -21.91
N ASN A 33 -36.04 -29.37 -22.04
CA ASN A 33 -36.34 -28.09 -21.36
C ASN A 33 -35.33 -26.90 -21.41
N PHE A 34 -34.56 -26.74 -22.48
CA PHE A 34 -33.52 -25.69 -22.59
C PHE A 34 -34.01 -24.23 -22.70
N THR A 35 -35.28 -23.96 -23.05
CA THR A 35 -35.79 -22.59 -23.26
C THR A 35 -36.33 -21.96 -21.97
N ALA A 36 -37.04 -22.71 -21.13
CA ALA A 36 -37.66 -22.18 -19.91
C ALA A 36 -36.64 -21.78 -18.82
N ASP A 37 -35.59 -22.59 -18.61
CA ASP A 37 -34.52 -22.29 -17.64
C ASP A 37 -33.68 -21.09 -18.09
N ARG A 38 -33.55 -20.86 -19.41
CA ARG A 38 -32.82 -19.72 -19.97
C ARG A 38 -33.46 -18.37 -19.64
N PHE A 39 -34.78 -18.27 -19.78
CA PHE A 39 -35.51 -17.06 -19.42
C PHE A 39 -35.58 -16.84 -17.91
N ALA A 40 -35.61 -17.92 -17.11
CA ALA A 40 -35.72 -17.84 -15.66
C ALA A 40 -34.47 -17.19 -15.02
N TYR A 41 -33.26 -17.68 -15.30
CA TYR A 41 -32.06 -17.10 -14.68
C TYR A 41 -31.74 -15.69 -15.20
N GLN A 42 -32.11 -15.35 -16.45
CA GLN A 42 -31.93 -14.00 -16.99
C GLN A 42 -32.82 -12.99 -16.26
N ARG A 43 -34.06 -13.36 -15.94
CA ARG A 43 -34.96 -12.54 -15.11
C ARG A 43 -34.42 -12.38 -13.69
N ILE A 44 -33.94 -13.47 -13.08
CA ILE A 44 -33.31 -13.40 -11.75
C ILE A 44 -32.12 -12.44 -11.77
N ALA A 45 -31.24 -12.56 -12.77
CA ALA A 45 -30.08 -11.69 -12.90
C ALA A 45 -30.48 -10.21 -13.01
N LEU A 46 -31.49 -9.90 -13.83
CA LEU A 46 -31.99 -8.53 -13.99
C LEU A 46 -32.60 -7.99 -12.69
N VAL A 47 -33.41 -8.79 -11.99
CA VAL A 47 -34.03 -8.41 -10.71
C VAL A 47 -32.96 -8.18 -9.64
N VAL A 48 -31.97 -9.08 -9.52
CA VAL A 48 -30.87 -8.92 -8.55
C VAL A 48 -30.06 -7.65 -8.85
N CYS A 49 -29.73 -7.38 -10.11
CA CYS A 49 -29.03 -6.14 -10.47
C CYS A 49 -29.89 -4.92 -10.12
N LEU A 50 -31.19 -4.93 -10.47
CA LEU A 50 -32.11 -3.85 -10.12
C LEU A 50 -32.18 -3.63 -8.59
N LEU A 51 -32.21 -4.70 -7.80
CA LEU A 51 -32.17 -4.62 -6.34
C LEU A 51 -30.87 -4.01 -5.82
N TYR A 52 -29.71 -4.29 -6.43
CA TYR A 52 -28.46 -3.61 -6.06
C TYR A 52 -28.51 -2.11 -6.35
N PHE A 53 -29.07 -1.70 -7.48
CA PHE A 53 -29.27 -0.27 -7.79
C PHE A 53 -30.24 0.38 -6.79
N LEU A 54 -31.39 -0.24 -6.52
CA LEU A 54 -32.35 0.28 -5.53
C LEU A 54 -31.73 0.37 -4.13
N ALA A 55 -30.98 -0.65 -3.71
CA ALA A 55 -30.27 -0.64 -2.43
C ALA A 55 -29.22 0.47 -2.35
N SER A 56 -28.51 0.78 -3.46
CA SER A 56 -27.57 1.89 -3.53
C SER A 56 -28.23 3.23 -3.19
N PHE A 57 -29.42 3.51 -3.73
CA PHE A 57 -30.17 4.73 -3.42
C PHE A 57 -30.63 4.82 -1.96
N VAL A 58 -30.90 3.69 -1.32
CA VAL A 58 -31.28 3.64 0.11
C VAL A 58 -30.07 3.83 1.02
N VAL A 59 -28.98 3.14 0.72
CA VAL A 59 -27.73 3.19 1.48
C VAL A 59 -27.09 4.58 1.38
N PHE A 60 -27.03 5.16 0.19
CA PHE A 60 -26.42 6.47 -0.05
C PHE A 60 -27.46 7.60 -0.19
N ARG A 61 -28.59 7.47 0.51
CA ARG A 61 -29.67 8.45 0.44
C ARG A 61 -29.25 9.88 0.81
N GLU A 62 -28.30 10.04 1.73
CA GLU A 62 -27.78 11.37 2.08
C GLU A 62 -27.06 12.02 0.90
N VAL A 63 -26.26 11.23 0.16
CA VAL A 63 -25.62 11.68 -1.09
C VAL A 63 -26.67 12.02 -2.14
N LEU A 64 -27.72 11.20 -2.28
CA LEU A 64 -28.84 11.45 -3.20
C LEU A 64 -29.54 12.78 -2.92
N PHE A 65 -29.85 13.07 -1.65
CA PHE A 65 -30.52 14.30 -1.26
C PHE A 65 -29.59 15.53 -1.31
N ALA A 66 -28.27 15.35 -1.24
CA ALA A 66 -27.31 16.43 -1.39
C ALA A 66 -27.07 16.87 -2.85
N ILE A 67 -27.50 16.09 -3.86
CA ILE A 67 -27.25 16.39 -5.29
C ILE A 67 -27.66 17.82 -5.69
N PRO A 68 -28.87 18.33 -5.35
CA PRO A 68 -29.26 19.69 -5.74
C PRO A 68 -28.34 20.78 -5.17
N ASP A 69 -27.92 20.62 -3.90
CA ASP A 69 -26.99 21.56 -3.25
C ASP A 69 -25.58 21.48 -3.82
N ILE A 70 -25.15 20.29 -4.24
CA ILE A 70 -23.86 20.09 -4.92
C ILE A 70 -23.87 20.72 -6.31
N LEU A 71 -24.93 20.50 -7.10
CA LEU A 71 -25.06 21.06 -8.45
C LEU A 71 -25.17 22.59 -8.43
N SER A 72 -25.78 23.17 -7.38
CA SER A 72 -25.83 24.61 -7.17
C SER A 72 -24.55 25.20 -6.56
N GLY A 73 -23.55 24.36 -6.24
CA GLY A 73 -22.26 24.80 -5.69
C GLY A 73 -22.32 25.27 -4.23
N LYS A 74 -23.40 24.96 -3.50
CA LYS A 74 -23.54 25.29 -2.07
C LYS A 74 -22.81 24.30 -1.16
N ARG A 75 -22.73 23.05 -1.61
CA ARG A 75 -22.12 21.95 -0.85
C ARG A 75 -21.21 21.12 -1.75
N VAL A 76 -20.28 20.40 -1.14
CA VAL A 76 -19.36 19.51 -1.86
C VAL A 76 -19.22 18.21 -1.11
N LEU A 77 -19.30 17.08 -1.82
CA LEU A 77 -18.97 15.78 -1.24
C LEU A 77 -17.45 15.62 -1.14
N VAL A 78 -16.94 15.61 0.08
CA VAL A 78 -15.50 15.57 0.39
C VAL A 78 -15.25 14.61 1.55
N GLY A 79 -14.13 13.91 1.52
CA GLY A 79 -13.66 13.03 2.59
C GLY A 79 -12.16 12.80 2.54
N ASP A 80 -11.61 12.07 3.52
CA ASP A 80 -10.19 11.67 3.56
C ASP A 80 -9.77 11.02 2.22
N GLU A 81 -8.77 11.62 1.57
CA GLU A 81 -8.31 11.40 0.19
C GLU A 81 -9.35 11.42 -0.95
N LEU A 82 -10.61 11.78 -0.68
CA LEU A 82 -11.67 12.00 -1.65
C LEU A 82 -11.77 13.50 -1.95
N VAL A 83 -10.80 14.00 -2.72
CA VAL A 83 -10.67 15.42 -3.06
C VAL A 83 -11.26 15.68 -4.45
N PRO A 84 -12.32 16.50 -4.58
CA PRO A 84 -13.15 16.52 -5.78
C PRO A 84 -12.86 17.67 -6.76
N PHE A 85 -11.77 18.42 -6.55
CA PHE A 85 -11.35 19.51 -7.41
C PHE A 85 -10.13 19.12 -8.24
N PHE A 86 -10.10 19.58 -9.49
CA PHE A 86 -9.06 19.22 -10.43
C PHE A 86 -8.69 20.41 -11.33
N ASN A 87 -7.41 20.76 -11.33
CA ASN A 87 -6.79 21.73 -12.21
C ASN A 87 -5.93 21.00 -13.26
N PRO A 88 -6.36 20.92 -14.54
CA PRO A 88 -5.66 20.15 -15.56
C PRO A 88 -4.24 20.62 -15.87
N SER A 89 -3.95 21.92 -15.73
CA SER A 89 -2.60 22.43 -16.03
C SER A 89 -1.59 21.92 -15.01
N SER A 90 -1.84 22.18 -13.73
CA SER A 90 -0.90 21.88 -12.65
C SER A 90 -0.88 20.40 -12.27
N GLN A 91 -2.04 19.74 -12.25
CA GLN A 91 -2.14 18.38 -11.73
C GLN A 91 -1.96 17.31 -12.82
N LEU A 92 -2.11 17.63 -14.12
CA LEU A 92 -1.96 16.67 -15.21
C LEU A 92 -0.88 17.06 -16.22
N LEU A 93 -0.87 18.29 -16.75
CA LEU A 93 0.07 18.67 -17.80
C LEU A 93 1.50 18.84 -17.27
N GLU A 94 1.69 19.58 -16.17
CA GLU A 94 2.99 19.70 -15.48
C GLU A 94 3.51 18.32 -15.07
N GLN A 95 2.62 17.50 -14.52
CA GLN A 95 2.93 16.15 -14.08
C GLN A 95 3.34 15.23 -15.25
N ALA A 96 2.67 15.32 -16.40
CA ALA A 96 3.06 14.58 -17.61
C ALA A 96 4.42 15.06 -18.18
N GLN A 97 4.78 16.32 -17.94
CA GLN A 97 6.10 16.87 -18.27
C GLN A 97 7.21 16.43 -17.29
N GLY A 98 6.84 15.80 -16.17
CA GLY A 98 7.77 15.43 -15.10
C GLY A 98 8.09 16.56 -14.12
N LYS A 99 7.30 17.65 -14.13
CA LYS A 99 7.44 18.77 -13.19
C LYS A 99 6.61 18.56 -11.92
N PHE A 100 6.96 19.28 -10.87
CA PHE A 100 6.10 19.43 -9.69
C PHE A 100 4.82 20.20 -10.03
N SER A 101 3.76 19.95 -9.28
CA SER A 101 2.49 20.68 -9.40
C SER A 101 2.68 22.01 -8.71
N GLU A 102 2.50 23.12 -9.42
CA GLU A 102 2.63 24.47 -8.84
C GLU A 102 1.70 24.67 -7.61
N LEU A 103 0.54 24.01 -7.59
CA LEU A 103 -0.42 24.09 -6.48
C LEU A 103 0.05 23.40 -5.20
N THR A 104 0.76 22.27 -5.31
CA THR A 104 1.11 21.43 -4.16
C THR A 104 2.60 21.35 -3.89
N ASN A 105 3.41 21.91 -4.79
CA ASN A 105 4.85 21.73 -4.87
C ASN A 105 5.25 20.25 -4.69
N GLY A 106 4.51 19.34 -5.33
CA GLY A 106 4.58 17.90 -5.09
C GLY A 106 4.17 17.04 -6.29
N TYR A 107 4.46 15.74 -6.23
CA TYR A 107 4.11 14.79 -7.28
C TYR A 107 2.67 14.27 -7.11
N GLU A 108 1.83 14.49 -8.12
CA GLU A 108 0.46 13.97 -8.15
C GLU A 108 0.40 12.62 -8.86
N PHE A 109 1.10 11.61 -8.31
CA PHE A 109 1.21 10.28 -8.92
C PHE A 109 -0.15 9.69 -9.30
N ARG A 110 -1.18 9.86 -8.46
CA ARG A 110 -2.53 9.32 -8.69
C ARG A 110 -3.21 9.88 -9.93
N VAL A 111 -2.90 11.13 -10.27
CA VAL A 111 -3.42 11.78 -11.48
C VAL A 111 -2.68 11.27 -12.71
N ARG A 112 -1.35 11.05 -12.62
CA ARG A 112 -0.51 10.58 -13.73
C ARG A 112 -0.93 9.21 -14.27
N TYR A 113 -1.24 8.24 -13.40
CA TYR A 113 -1.45 6.86 -13.86
C TYR A 113 -2.91 6.51 -14.19
N ALA A 114 -3.90 7.33 -13.82
CA ALA A 114 -5.29 6.99 -14.06
C ALA A 114 -6.20 8.22 -14.20
N PHE A 115 -6.29 8.80 -15.40
CA PHE A 115 -7.21 9.91 -15.70
C PHE A 115 -8.67 9.64 -15.27
N LEU A 116 -9.15 8.41 -15.42
CA LEU A 116 -10.51 8.01 -15.00
C LEU A 116 -10.76 8.22 -13.50
N THR A 117 -9.72 8.05 -12.67
CA THR A 117 -9.74 8.35 -11.23
C THR A 117 -10.14 9.78 -10.97
N THR A 118 -9.47 10.68 -11.66
CA THR A 118 -9.63 12.13 -11.51
C THR A 118 -11.04 12.53 -11.95
N TRP A 119 -11.50 12.00 -13.08
CA TRP A 119 -12.84 12.29 -13.58
C TRP A 119 -13.93 11.83 -12.61
N LEU A 120 -13.89 10.56 -12.16
CA LEU A 120 -14.93 10.01 -11.28
C LEU A 120 -14.98 10.68 -9.90
N ARG A 121 -13.94 11.41 -9.52
CA ARG A 121 -13.86 12.18 -8.28
C ARG A 121 -14.30 13.62 -8.42
N HIS A 122 -14.39 14.16 -9.64
CA HIS A 122 -14.78 15.54 -9.85
C HIS A 122 -16.12 15.85 -9.15
N TYR A 123 -16.22 16.98 -8.47
CA TYR A 123 -17.32 17.27 -7.53
C TYR A 123 -18.72 17.13 -8.13
N MET A 124 -18.88 17.49 -9.42
CA MET A 124 -20.16 17.32 -10.13
C MET A 124 -20.48 15.86 -10.49
N VAL A 125 -19.48 15.01 -10.64
CA VAL A 125 -19.62 13.61 -11.10
C VAL A 125 -19.68 12.64 -9.92
N LEU A 126 -18.92 12.93 -8.87
CA LEU A 126 -18.76 12.09 -7.69
C LEU A 126 -20.07 11.60 -7.06
N PRO A 127 -21.11 12.43 -6.82
CA PRO A 127 -22.35 11.92 -6.22
C PRO A 127 -23.04 10.88 -7.11
N PHE A 128 -23.02 11.06 -8.43
CA PHE A 128 -23.54 10.07 -9.38
C PHE A 128 -22.65 8.83 -9.46
N ALA A 129 -21.33 9.00 -9.36
CA ALA A 129 -20.40 7.87 -9.34
C ALA A 129 -20.65 6.96 -8.13
N VAL A 130 -20.84 7.54 -6.93
CA VAL A 130 -21.20 6.77 -5.72
C VAL A 130 -22.52 6.03 -5.94
N LEU A 131 -23.55 6.69 -6.48
CA LEU A 131 -24.88 6.08 -6.62
C LEU A 131 -24.96 5.03 -7.74
N LEU A 132 -24.27 5.22 -8.86
CA LEU A 132 -24.45 4.42 -10.08
C LEU A 132 -23.28 3.47 -10.38
N VAL A 133 -22.04 3.89 -10.12
CA VAL A 133 -20.86 3.08 -10.45
C VAL A 133 -20.69 1.96 -9.43
N LEU A 134 -20.90 2.20 -8.14
CA LEU A 134 -20.84 1.16 -7.11
C LEU A 134 -21.79 -0.02 -7.40
N PRO A 135 -23.11 0.16 -7.60
CA PRO A 135 -23.98 -0.97 -7.91
C PRO A 135 -23.69 -1.60 -9.27
N ALA A 136 -23.17 -0.85 -10.25
CA ALA A 136 -22.70 -1.42 -11.52
C ALA A 136 -21.50 -2.36 -11.32
N ILE A 137 -20.55 -1.97 -10.46
CA ILE A 137 -19.41 -2.81 -10.08
C ILE A 137 -19.88 -4.11 -9.40
N VAL A 138 -20.77 -4.00 -8.41
CA VAL A 138 -21.32 -5.17 -7.69
C VAL A 138 -22.08 -6.08 -8.65
N SER A 139 -22.88 -5.51 -9.55
CA SER A 139 -23.61 -6.24 -10.59
C SER A 139 -22.67 -6.98 -11.54
N ALA A 140 -21.58 -6.33 -11.99
CA ALA A 140 -20.59 -6.96 -12.85
C ALA A 140 -19.88 -8.13 -12.15
N ALA A 141 -19.50 -7.98 -10.88
CA ALA A 141 -18.91 -9.05 -10.08
C ALA A 141 -19.88 -10.22 -9.90
N TYR A 142 -21.15 -9.93 -9.61
CA TYR A 142 -22.22 -10.92 -9.47
C TYR A 142 -22.41 -11.72 -10.76
N LEU A 143 -22.57 -11.04 -11.89
CA LEU A 143 -22.78 -11.68 -13.20
C LEU A 143 -21.57 -12.54 -13.60
N THR A 144 -20.36 -12.07 -13.33
CA THR A 144 -19.12 -12.78 -13.63
C THR A 144 -18.99 -14.03 -12.78
N THR A 145 -19.26 -13.94 -11.48
CA THR A 145 -19.22 -15.06 -10.54
C THR A 145 -20.27 -16.12 -10.90
N ALA A 146 -21.52 -15.70 -11.13
CA ALA A 146 -22.60 -16.59 -11.52
C ALA A 146 -22.33 -17.28 -12.87
N TRP A 147 -21.78 -16.55 -13.84
CA TRP A 147 -21.35 -17.09 -15.13
C TRP A 147 -20.27 -18.17 -14.96
N PHE A 148 -19.25 -17.89 -14.15
CA PHE A 148 -18.14 -18.81 -13.91
C PHE A 148 -18.62 -20.08 -13.21
N ILE A 149 -19.43 -19.97 -12.15
CA ILE A 149 -19.99 -21.12 -11.42
C ILE A 149 -20.84 -21.98 -12.35
N ARG A 150 -21.79 -21.39 -13.07
CA ARG A 150 -22.67 -22.11 -14.00
C ARG A 150 -21.88 -22.91 -15.03
N ARG A 151 -20.75 -22.36 -15.49
CA ARG A 151 -19.90 -22.99 -16.49
C ARG A 151 -19.01 -24.10 -15.89
N GLY A 152 -18.45 -23.88 -14.71
CA GLY A 152 -17.53 -24.82 -14.05
C GLY A 152 -18.25 -25.98 -13.36
N PHE A 153 -19.50 -25.79 -12.93
CA PHE A 153 -20.27 -26.74 -12.13
C PHE A 153 -21.62 -27.06 -12.78
N PRO A 154 -21.63 -27.85 -13.87
CA PRO A 154 -22.85 -28.19 -14.59
C PRO A 154 -23.84 -29.05 -13.79
N SER A 155 -23.43 -29.60 -12.64
CA SER A 155 -24.30 -30.33 -11.71
C SER A 155 -25.25 -29.43 -10.92
N LEU A 156 -25.03 -28.11 -10.92
CA LEU A 156 -25.87 -27.12 -10.26
C LEU A 156 -26.82 -26.49 -11.29
N THR A 157 -28.08 -26.26 -10.91
CA THR A 157 -29.06 -25.60 -11.79
C THR A 157 -28.72 -24.12 -11.94
N ALA A 158 -28.95 -23.56 -13.14
CA ALA A 158 -28.64 -22.16 -13.39
C ALA A 158 -29.43 -21.23 -12.44
N THR A 159 -30.68 -21.56 -12.15
CA THR A 159 -31.52 -20.81 -11.22
C THR A 159 -30.90 -20.76 -9.81
N ASN A 160 -30.45 -21.90 -9.27
CA ASN A 160 -29.84 -21.93 -7.94
C ASN A 160 -28.51 -21.18 -7.90
N VAL A 161 -27.72 -21.25 -8.97
CA VAL A 161 -26.45 -20.51 -9.06
C VAL A 161 -26.69 -18.99 -9.01
N TYR A 162 -27.60 -18.47 -9.84
CA TYR A 162 -27.87 -17.03 -9.88
C TYR A 162 -28.52 -16.52 -8.59
N LEU A 163 -29.36 -17.32 -7.91
CA LEU A 163 -29.89 -16.96 -6.59
C LEU A 163 -28.80 -17.00 -5.50
N ALA A 164 -28.03 -18.08 -5.43
CA ALA A 164 -26.99 -18.28 -4.42
C ALA A 164 -25.83 -17.31 -4.50
N THR A 165 -25.57 -16.72 -5.68
CA THR A 165 -24.46 -15.77 -5.88
C THR A 165 -24.81 -14.36 -5.40
N ALA A 166 -26.08 -14.01 -5.27
CA ALA A 166 -26.52 -12.64 -5.00
C ALA A 166 -26.06 -12.15 -3.62
N ALA A 167 -26.40 -12.86 -2.54
CA ALA A 167 -26.06 -12.44 -1.19
C ALA A 167 -24.55 -12.47 -0.90
N PRO A 168 -23.78 -13.52 -1.27
CA PRO A 168 -22.33 -13.52 -1.09
C PRO A 168 -21.61 -12.38 -1.81
N THR A 169 -22.03 -12.04 -3.03
CA THR A 169 -21.42 -10.91 -3.73
C THR A 169 -21.74 -9.60 -3.04
N ALA A 170 -23.00 -9.39 -2.64
CA ALA A 170 -23.39 -8.19 -1.90
C ALA A 170 -22.62 -8.06 -0.57
N LEU A 171 -22.54 -9.13 0.22
CA LEU A 171 -21.80 -9.17 1.49
C LEU A 171 -20.36 -8.68 1.34
N ILE A 172 -19.63 -9.28 0.40
CA ILE A 172 -18.21 -9.01 0.19
C ILE A 172 -18.01 -7.57 -0.30
N TYR A 173 -18.86 -7.11 -1.21
CA TYR A 173 -18.77 -5.73 -1.69
C TYR A 173 -19.25 -4.71 -0.65
N MET A 174 -20.16 -5.07 0.26
CA MET A 174 -20.48 -4.23 1.41
C MET A 174 -19.23 -4.06 2.29
N ILE A 175 -18.60 -5.14 2.74
CA ILE A 175 -17.36 -5.05 3.54
C ILE A 175 -16.29 -4.19 2.83
N MET A 176 -16.10 -4.41 1.52
CA MET A 176 -15.16 -3.64 0.70
C MET A 176 -15.55 -2.15 0.57
N ILE A 177 -16.82 -1.83 0.33
CA ILE A 177 -17.30 -0.45 0.21
C ILE A 177 -17.13 0.25 1.55
N TYR A 178 -17.53 -0.37 2.66
CA TYR A 178 -17.30 0.19 3.99
C TYR A 178 -15.81 0.49 4.22
N ALA A 179 -14.93 -0.48 3.97
CA ALA A 179 -13.51 -0.27 4.22
C ALA A 179 -12.85 0.74 3.25
N LYS A 180 -13.23 0.74 1.96
CA LYS A 180 -12.49 1.40 0.88
C LYS A 180 -13.33 2.36 0.04
N VAL A 181 -14.36 2.98 0.61
CA VAL A 181 -15.25 3.93 -0.10
C VAL A 181 -14.48 5.08 -0.75
N THR A 182 -13.48 5.66 -0.08
CA THR A 182 -12.56 6.68 -0.65
C THR A 182 -11.93 6.27 -1.98
N HIS A 183 -11.59 4.99 -2.10
CA HIS A 183 -10.88 4.40 -3.22
C HIS A 183 -11.81 3.52 -4.06
N PHE A 184 -13.11 3.79 -4.11
CA PHE A 184 -14.05 2.87 -4.74
C PHE A 184 -13.70 2.54 -6.21
N TYR A 185 -13.19 3.51 -6.99
CA TYR A 185 -12.78 3.30 -8.37
C TYR A 185 -11.39 2.61 -8.49
N THR A 186 -10.50 2.72 -7.50
CA THR A 186 -9.18 2.07 -7.54
C THR A 186 -9.21 0.69 -6.90
N LEU A 187 -9.78 0.58 -5.70
CA LEU A 187 -9.83 -0.63 -4.91
C LEU A 187 -11.09 -1.46 -5.15
N VAL A 188 -12.30 -0.89 -5.15
CA VAL A 188 -13.54 -1.69 -5.29
C VAL A 188 -13.77 -2.13 -6.75
N LEU A 189 -13.65 -1.21 -7.71
CA LEU A 189 -13.62 -1.53 -9.13
C LEU A 189 -12.43 -2.42 -9.48
N GLY A 190 -11.24 -2.11 -8.94
CA GLY A 190 -10.05 -2.93 -9.16
C GLY A 190 -10.23 -4.38 -8.69
N LEU A 191 -10.91 -4.62 -7.57
CA LEU A 191 -11.27 -5.97 -7.12
C LEU A 191 -12.23 -6.67 -8.11
N CYS A 192 -13.20 -5.94 -8.66
CA CYS A 192 -14.11 -6.46 -9.67
C CYS A 192 -13.39 -6.83 -10.98
N LEU A 193 -12.52 -5.95 -11.49
CA LEU A 193 -11.70 -6.22 -12.66
C LEU A 193 -10.75 -7.40 -12.42
N MET A 194 -10.15 -7.50 -11.23
CA MET A 194 -9.34 -8.66 -10.84
C MET A 194 -10.18 -9.95 -10.85
N THR A 195 -11.40 -9.90 -10.31
CA THR A 195 -12.33 -11.05 -10.31
C THR A 195 -12.65 -11.49 -11.74
N ILE A 196 -12.92 -10.53 -12.63
CA ILE A 196 -13.14 -10.78 -14.06
C ILE A 196 -11.90 -11.42 -14.69
N SER A 197 -10.72 -10.82 -14.54
CA SER A 197 -9.47 -11.34 -15.09
C SER A 197 -9.16 -12.76 -14.60
N VAL A 198 -9.29 -13.01 -13.30
CA VAL A 198 -9.00 -14.31 -12.69
C VAL A 198 -9.98 -15.37 -13.20
N PHE A 199 -11.28 -15.10 -13.24
CA PHE A 199 -12.26 -16.08 -13.72
C PHE A 199 -12.15 -16.33 -15.22
N LEU A 200 -11.80 -15.32 -16.03
CA LEU A 200 -11.46 -15.50 -17.43
C LEU A 200 -10.23 -16.39 -17.64
N MET A 201 -9.19 -16.18 -16.84
CA MET A 201 -7.95 -16.96 -16.89
C MET A 201 -8.19 -18.41 -16.45
N LEU A 202 -8.89 -18.63 -15.33
CA LEU A 202 -9.23 -19.96 -14.85
C LEU A 202 -10.15 -20.73 -15.82
N ASP A 203 -11.11 -20.06 -16.47
CA ASP A 203 -11.92 -20.68 -17.54
C ASP A 203 -11.05 -21.15 -18.70
N ALA A 204 -10.09 -20.32 -19.13
CA ALA A 204 -9.16 -20.65 -20.22
C ALA A 204 -8.25 -21.84 -19.87
N LEU A 205 -7.69 -21.84 -18.66
CA LEU A 205 -6.80 -22.88 -18.16
C LEU A 205 -7.54 -24.23 -18.01
N LEU A 206 -8.67 -24.24 -17.30
CA LEU A 206 -9.27 -25.47 -16.77
C LEU A 206 -10.47 -26.00 -17.58
N PHE A 207 -11.34 -25.12 -18.08
CA PHE A 207 -12.65 -25.53 -18.62
C PHE A 207 -12.79 -25.38 -20.14
N ARG A 208 -11.92 -24.63 -20.82
CA ARG A 208 -11.98 -24.42 -22.28
C ARG A 208 -11.10 -25.40 -23.07
N PRO A 209 -11.66 -26.18 -24.02
CA PRO A 209 -10.85 -27.01 -24.91
C PRO A 209 -10.33 -26.25 -26.14
N VAL A 210 -11.03 -25.19 -26.60
CA VAL A 210 -10.73 -24.47 -27.85
C VAL A 210 -10.81 -22.95 -27.62
N ARG A 211 -10.01 -22.17 -28.38
CA ARG A 211 -9.95 -20.69 -28.30
C ARG A 211 -9.62 -20.15 -26.90
N TRP A 212 -8.89 -20.92 -26.08
CA TRP A 212 -8.49 -20.51 -24.74
C TRP A 212 -7.53 -19.30 -24.76
N GLY A 213 -6.66 -19.17 -25.77
CA GLY A 213 -5.71 -18.05 -25.88
C GLY A 213 -6.37 -16.67 -25.93
N ARG A 214 -7.53 -16.53 -26.61
CA ARG A 214 -8.28 -15.26 -26.64
C ARG A 214 -8.75 -14.82 -25.25
N ARG A 215 -9.12 -15.78 -24.39
CA ARG A 215 -9.56 -15.50 -23.01
C ARG A 215 -8.36 -15.17 -22.10
N MET A 216 -7.20 -15.79 -22.32
CA MET A 216 -5.96 -15.42 -21.63
C MET A 216 -5.54 -13.99 -21.95
N ILE A 217 -5.56 -13.61 -23.23
CA ILE A 217 -5.29 -12.24 -23.66
C ILE A 217 -6.30 -11.27 -23.05
N ALA A 218 -7.60 -11.59 -23.13
CA ALA A 218 -8.64 -10.75 -22.53
C ALA A 218 -8.43 -10.58 -21.01
N ALA A 219 -8.07 -11.63 -20.28
CA ALA A 219 -7.73 -11.53 -18.86
C ALA A 219 -6.55 -10.59 -18.61
N CYS A 220 -5.49 -10.68 -19.40
CA CYS A 220 -4.32 -9.79 -19.27
C CYS A 220 -4.67 -8.33 -19.59
N LEU A 221 -5.49 -8.08 -20.62
CA LEU A 221 -5.96 -6.74 -20.97
C LEU A 221 -6.86 -6.15 -19.88
N VAL A 222 -7.79 -6.92 -19.32
CA VAL A 222 -8.63 -6.45 -18.20
C VAL A 222 -7.76 -6.13 -16.98
N THR A 223 -6.72 -6.91 -16.71
CA THR A 223 -5.74 -6.59 -15.65
C THR A 223 -4.97 -5.30 -15.96
N LEU A 224 -4.61 -5.05 -17.22
CA LEU A 224 -3.92 -3.81 -17.63
C LEU A 224 -4.81 -2.57 -17.49
N PHE A 225 -6.12 -2.70 -17.75
CA PHE A 225 -7.11 -1.64 -17.50
C PHE A 225 -7.43 -1.44 -16.02
N ASN A 226 -6.86 -2.24 -15.12
CA ASN A 226 -7.09 -2.07 -13.70
C ASN A 226 -6.43 -0.77 -13.21
N PRO A 227 -7.19 0.15 -12.58
CA PRO A 227 -6.67 1.47 -12.21
C PRO A 227 -5.67 1.43 -11.04
N ALA A 228 -5.55 0.32 -10.31
CA ALA A 228 -4.58 0.20 -9.22
C ALA A 228 -3.48 -0.82 -9.53
N VAL A 229 -2.24 -0.34 -9.46
CA VAL A 229 -0.99 -1.10 -9.69
C VAL A 229 -0.93 -2.41 -8.90
N HIS A 230 -1.37 -2.38 -7.65
CA HIS A 230 -1.30 -3.54 -6.78
C HIS A 230 -2.11 -4.73 -7.34
N TYR A 231 -3.20 -4.51 -8.09
CA TYR A 231 -3.95 -5.61 -8.69
C TYR A 231 -3.23 -6.28 -9.86
N LEU A 232 -2.34 -5.59 -10.57
CA LEU A 232 -1.47 -6.23 -11.56
C LEU A 232 -0.52 -7.21 -10.87
N VAL A 233 0.10 -6.80 -9.76
CA VAL A 233 1.00 -7.65 -8.97
C VAL A 233 0.23 -8.80 -8.31
N LEU A 234 -0.92 -8.53 -7.70
CA LEU A 234 -1.77 -9.57 -7.11
C LEU A 234 -2.27 -10.57 -8.18
N PHE A 235 -2.57 -10.11 -9.39
CA PHE A 235 -2.93 -11.00 -10.50
C PHE A 235 -1.75 -11.86 -10.96
N ALA A 236 -0.56 -11.27 -11.10
CA ALA A 236 0.66 -12.00 -11.44
C ALA A 236 1.01 -13.04 -10.37
N LEU A 237 0.91 -12.67 -9.09
CA LEU A 237 1.13 -13.54 -7.93
C LEU A 237 0.11 -14.68 -7.90
N PHE A 238 -1.18 -14.37 -8.04
CA PHE A 238 -2.25 -15.36 -8.13
C PHE A 238 -2.00 -16.34 -9.28
N LEU A 239 -1.64 -15.84 -10.47
CA LEU A 239 -1.37 -16.66 -11.64
C LEU A 239 -0.12 -17.53 -11.44
N GLY A 240 0.94 -16.99 -10.84
CA GLY A 240 2.15 -17.73 -10.48
C GLY A 240 1.85 -18.90 -9.55
N LEU A 241 1.10 -18.66 -8.47
CA LEU A 241 0.64 -19.70 -7.54
C LEU A 241 -0.28 -20.71 -8.21
N ALA A 242 -1.20 -20.25 -9.06
CA ALA A 242 -2.10 -21.12 -9.83
C ALA A 242 -1.32 -22.03 -10.77
N VAL A 243 -0.38 -21.48 -11.55
CA VAL A 243 0.47 -22.24 -12.47
C VAL A 243 1.33 -23.24 -11.71
N MET A 244 1.97 -22.83 -10.61
CA MET A 244 2.77 -23.72 -9.78
C MET A 244 1.92 -24.88 -9.23
N THR A 245 0.74 -24.59 -8.70
CA THR A 245 -0.21 -25.60 -8.19
C THR A 245 -0.62 -26.59 -9.28
N LEU A 246 -0.91 -26.11 -10.49
CA LEU A 246 -1.30 -26.96 -11.61
C LEU A 246 -0.14 -27.82 -12.11
N ILE A 247 1.06 -27.25 -12.26
CA ILE A 247 2.26 -27.98 -12.69
C ILE A 247 2.62 -29.05 -11.66
N LEU A 248 2.61 -28.71 -10.37
CA LEU A 248 2.85 -29.68 -9.30
C LEU A 248 1.82 -30.80 -9.33
N GLY A 249 0.54 -30.47 -9.57
CA GLY A 249 -0.51 -31.46 -9.77
C GLY A 249 -0.27 -32.40 -10.96
N GLU A 250 0.23 -31.87 -12.10
CA GLU A 250 0.64 -32.68 -13.26
C GLU A 250 1.87 -33.55 -12.97
N ALA A 251 2.87 -33.02 -12.25
CA ALA A 251 4.07 -33.75 -11.85
C ALA A 251 3.74 -34.93 -10.93
N VAL A 252 2.89 -34.72 -9.92
CA VAL A 252 2.40 -35.77 -9.03
C VAL A 252 1.63 -36.83 -9.82
N LYS A 253 0.81 -36.44 -10.80
CA LYS A 253 0.13 -37.38 -11.69
C LYS A 253 1.14 -38.22 -12.48
N PHE A 254 2.13 -37.57 -13.09
CA PHE A 254 3.15 -38.21 -13.91
C PHE A 254 3.97 -39.25 -13.13
N ILE A 255 4.34 -38.93 -11.89
CA ILE A 255 5.02 -39.86 -10.98
C ILE A 255 4.13 -41.08 -10.67
N ARG A 256 2.85 -40.85 -10.37
CA ARG A 256 1.91 -41.91 -9.96
C ARG A 256 1.46 -42.81 -11.11
N SER A 257 1.31 -42.28 -12.32
CA SER A 257 0.88 -43.05 -13.50
C SER A 257 2.00 -43.89 -14.12
N ALA A 258 3.06 -44.19 -13.36
CA ALA A 258 4.29 -44.83 -13.83
C ALA A 258 4.93 -44.12 -15.06
N GLY A 259 4.66 -42.83 -15.28
CA GLY A 259 5.16 -42.08 -16.45
C GLY A 259 6.69 -42.06 -16.53
N ALA A 260 7.36 -42.04 -15.38
CA ALA A 260 8.82 -42.18 -15.28
C ALA A 260 9.31 -43.54 -15.82
N THR A 261 8.57 -44.64 -15.60
CA THR A 261 8.91 -45.95 -16.17
C THR A 261 8.65 -46.01 -17.67
N THR A 262 7.61 -45.34 -18.17
CA THR A 262 7.31 -45.24 -19.61
C THR A 262 8.36 -44.41 -20.34
N VAL A 263 8.82 -43.31 -19.76
CA VAL A 263 9.92 -42.50 -20.30
C VAL A 263 11.24 -43.26 -20.22
N ARG A 264 11.53 -43.96 -19.12
CA ARG A 264 12.74 -44.79 -18.98
C ARG A 264 12.77 -45.93 -20.01
N LYS A 265 11.63 -46.61 -20.23
CA LYS A 265 11.46 -47.59 -21.32
C LYS A 265 11.63 -46.96 -22.71
N ALA A 266 11.14 -45.73 -22.92
CA ALA A 266 11.30 -45.02 -24.18
C ALA A 266 12.74 -44.52 -24.44
N VAL A 267 13.50 -44.23 -23.39
CA VAL A 267 14.93 -43.86 -23.44
C VAL A 267 15.83 -45.09 -23.64
N GLN A 268 15.41 -46.25 -23.14
CA GLN A 268 16.09 -47.54 -23.36
C GLN A 268 15.85 -48.15 -24.76
N VAL A 269 15.03 -47.51 -25.62
CA VAL A 269 14.88 -47.94 -27.02
C VAL A 269 16.16 -47.60 -27.80
N PRO A 270 16.82 -48.59 -28.42
CA PRO A 270 18.12 -48.35 -29.04
C PRO A 270 18.04 -47.40 -30.24
N LEU A 271 19.10 -46.61 -30.44
CA LEU A 271 19.19 -45.47 -31.38
C LEU A 271 18.79 -45.80 -32.83
N HIS A 272 19.04 -47.03 -33.29
CA HIS A 272 18.68 -47.49 -34.64
C HIS A 272 17.17 -47.66 -34.82
N VAL A 273 16.44 -48.12 -33.79
CA VAL A 273 14.97 -48.22 -33.80
C VAL A 273 14.33 -46.83 -33.75
N ARG A 274 14.89 -45.91 -32.95
CA ARG A 274 14.48 -44.50 -32.95
C ARG A 274 14.69 -43.85 -34.30
N ARG A 275 15.84 -44.05 -34.95
CA ARG A 275 16.12 -43.54 -36.31
C ARG A 275 15.21 -44.15 -37.37
N ALA A 276 14.87 -45.44 -37.28
CA ALA A 276 13.94 -46.11 -38.20
C ALA A 276 12.49 -45.60 -38.03
N GLN A 277 12.03 -45.40 -36.79
CA GLN A 277 10.73 -44.79 -36.51
C GLN A 277 10.67 -43.33 -36.95
N LEU A 278 11.74 -42.56 -36.75
CA LEU A 278 11.86 -41.18 -37.21
C LEU A 278 11.88 -41.10 -38.75
N ARG A 279 12.61 -41.99 -39.44
CA ARG A 279 12.60 -42.10 -40.93
C ARG A 279 11.23 -42.48 -41.48
N ARG A 280 10.52 -43.44 -40.86
CA ARG A 280 9.12 -43.78 -41.21
C ARG A 280 8.15 -42.63 -40.93
N PHE A 281 8.41 -41.82 -39.91
CA PHE A 281 7.61 -40.63 -39.59
C PHE A 281 7.89 -39.47 -40.56
N LEU A 282 9.14 -39.31 -41.00
CA LEU A 282 9.58 -38.30 -41.96
C LEU A 282 9.12 -38.61 -43.39
N GLY A 283 9.00 -39.89 -43.77
CA GLY A 283 8.59 -40.33 -45.12
C GLY A 283 7.07 -40.52 -45.36
N ALA A 284 6.19 -40.19 -44.40
CA ALA A 284 4.75 -40.45 -44.53
C ALA A 284 3.98 -39.33 -45.29
N PRO A 285 3.05 -39.65 -46.23
CA PRO A 285 2.33 -38.65 -47.06
C PRO A 285 1.39 -37.69 -46.30
N ARG A 286 1.21 -37.90 -44.99
CA ARG A 286 0.33 -37.10 -44.11
C ARG A 286 1.09 -36.49 -42.93
N ARG A 287 2.39 -36.17 -43.11
CA ARG A 287 3.26 -35.57 -42.09
C ARG A 287 2.67 -34.29 -41.50
N ARG A 288 2.23 -33.35 -42.33
CA ARG A 288 1.61 -32.08 -41.87
C ARG A 288 0.37 -32.32 -41.02
N VAL A 289 -0.48 -33.29 -41.37
CA VAL A 289 -1.71 -33.61 -40.64
C VAL A 289 -1.40 -34.29 -39.30
N ARG A 290 -0.44 -35.23 -39.25
CA ARG A 290 -0.04 -35.88 -38.00
C ARG A 290 0.69 -34.93 -37.05
N VAL A 291 1.58 -34.09 -37.57
CA VAL A 291 2.27 -33.05 -36.79
C VAL A 291 1.26 -32.01 -36.29
N ALA A 292 0.32 -31.55 -37.13
CA ALA A 292 -0.75 -30.65 -36.70
C ALA A 292 -1.66 -31.29 -35.64
N ALA A 293 -1.98 -32.59 -35.76
CA ALA A 293 -2.75 -33.32 -34.76
C ALA A 293 -1.98 -33.49 -33.44
N LEU A 294 -0.67 -33.75 -33.50
CA LEU A 294 0.20 -33.84 -32.33
C LEU A 294 0.33 -32.49 -31.61
N ILE A 295 0.59 -31.41 -32.35
CA ILE A 295 0.62 -30.04 -31.84
C ILE A 295 -0.74 -29.70 -31.23
N ARG A 296 -1.85 -29.99 -31.91
CA ARG A 296 -3.21 -29.75 -31.39
C ARG A 296 -3.48 -30.53 -30.10
N ARG A 297 -2.96 -31.76 -29.98
CA ARG A 297 -3.08 -32.57 -28.76
C ARG A 297 -2.21 -32.02 -27.62
N MET A 298 -0.96 -31.66 -27.89
CA MET A 298 -0.07 -31.03 -26.91
C MET A 298 -0.62 -29.68 -26.43
N ASN A 299 -1.21 -28.89 -27.33
CA ASN A 299 -1.79 -27.58 -27.05
C ASN A 299 -3.12 -27.62 -26.26
N THR A 300 -3.58 -28.82 -25.88
CA THR A 300 -4.72 -29.01 -24.96
C THR A 300 -4.31 -29.43 -23.56
N THR A 301 -3.02 -29.70 -23.33
CA THR A 301 -2.51 -30.08 -22.00
C THR A 301 -2.47 -28.87 -21.06
N THR A 302 -2.69 -29.10 -19.77
CA THR A 302 -2.65 -28.06 -18.73
C THR A 302 -1.28 -27.40 -18.67
N THR A 303 -0.19 -28.15 -18.79
CA THR A 303 1.19 -27.63 -18.76
C THR A 303 1.47 -26.63 -19.88
N VAL A 304 1.05 -26.94 -21.12
CA VAL A 304 1.24 -26.02 -22.25
C VAL A 304 0.38 -24.76 -22.09
N LYS A 305 -0.86 -24.91 -21.59
CA LYS A 305 -1.71 -23.75 -21.27
C LYS A 305 -1.11 -22.88 -20.17
N CYS A 306 -0.48 -23.46 -19.16
CA CYS A 306 0.25 -22.73 -18.12
C CYS A 306 1.41 -21.91 -18.72
N GLY A 307 2.20 -22.51 -19.62
CA GLY A 307 3.26 -21.80 -20.34
C GLY A 307 2.72 -20.60 -21.12
N TRP A 308 1.64 -20.80 -21.88
CA TRP A 308 0.98 -19.71 -22.61
C TRP A 308 0.38 -18.64 -21.71
N ALA A 309 -0.14 -18.99 -20.54
CA ALA A 309 -0.67 -18.03 -19.58
C ALA A 309 0.43 -17.11 -19.04
N LEU A 310 1.61 -17.67 -18.71
CA LEU A 310 2.78 -16.88 -18.31
C LEU A 310 3.29 -16.00 -19.46
N THR A 311 3.40 -16.55 -20.68
CA THR A 311 3.79 -15.74 -21.85
C THR A 311 2.80 -14.60 -22.10
N ALA A 312 1.50 -14.88 -22.00
CA ALA A 312 0.46 -13.85 -22.17
C ALA A 312 0.55 -12.76 -21.10
N LEU A 313 0.80 -13.14 -19.83
CA LEU A 313 1.02 -12.19 -18.74
C LEU A 313 2.21 -11.26 -19.04
N VAL A 314 3.35 -11.81 -19.45
CA VAL A 314 4.55 -11.02 -19.77
C VAL A 314 4.28 -10.07 -20.93
N VAL A 315 3.78 -10.60 -22.06
CA VAL A 315 3.64 -9.85 -23.31
C VAL A 315 2.53 -8.81 -23.26
N PHE A 316 1.36 -9.15 -22.71
CA PHE A 316 0.17 -8.30 -22.78
C PHE A 316 -0.11 -7.49 -21.52
N ALA A 317 0.55 -7.78 -20.40
CA ALA A 317 0.34 -7.04 -19.16
C ALA A 317 1.66 -6.43 -18.62
N LEU A 318 2.68 -7.24 -18.33
CA LEU A 318 3.89 -6.75 -17.65
C LEU A 318 4.76 -5.84 -18.51
N ILE A 319 5.02 -6.18 -19.78
CA ILE A 319 5.83 -5.33 -20.67
C ILE A 319 5.13 -3.98 -20.92
N PRO A 320 3.86 -3.92 -21.36
CA PRO A 320 3.18 -2.64 -21.55
C PRO A 320 3.15 -1.80 -20.28
N TYR A 321 2.90 -2.42 -19.13
CA TYR A 321 2.88 -1.74 -17.86
C TYR A 321 4.27 -1.23 -17.45
N GLY A 322 5.32 -2.04 -17.58
CA GLY A 322 6.69 -1.64 -17.26
C GLY A 322 7.18 -0.49 -18.12
N LEU A 323 6.84 -0.49 -19.42
CA LEU A 323 7.10 0.63 -20.32
C LEU A 323 6.35 1.89 -19.89
N PHE A 324 5.05 1.76 -19.58
CA PHE A 324 4.24 2.88 -19.07
C PHE A 324 4.84 3.49 -17.80
N VAL A 325 5.19 2.66 -16.82
CA VAL A 325 5.77 3.14 -15.55
C VAL A 325 7.10 3.84 -15.78
N LYS A 326 8.02 3.22 -16.52
CA LYS A 326 9.36 3.76 -16.74
C LYS A 326 9.34 5.08 -17.53
N PHE A 327 8.51 5.16 -18.56
CA PHE A 327 8.55 6.31 -19.50
C PHE A 327 7.52 7.40 -19.21
N ILE A 328 6.45 7.10 -18.46
CA ILE A 328 5.37 8.06 -18.16
C ILE A 328 5.26 8.30 -16.66
N ALA A 329 5.05 7.25 -15.85
CA ALA A 329 4.74 7.44 -14.43
C ALA A 329 5.93 7.97 -13.61
N LEU A 330 7.14 7.45 -13.86
CA LEU A 330 8.37 7.80 -13.12
C LEU A 330 9.22 8.87 -13.81
N ARG A 331 8.68 9.53 -14.84
CA ARG A 331 9.39 10.60 -15.51
C ARG A 331 9.65 11.75 -14.52
N GLY A 332 10.93 12.07 -14.31
CA GLY A 332 11.38 13.12 -13.37
C GLY A 332 11.66 12.64 -11.95
N VAL A 333 11.40 11.36 -11.62
CA VAL A 333 11.60 10.82 -10.26
C VAL A 333 12.88 9.99 -10.22
N GLY A 334 13.87 10.41 -9.43
CA GLY A 334 15.16 9.72 -9.26
C GLY A 334 15.01 8.33 -8.63
N GLU A 335 14.48 8.27 -7.39
CA GLU A 335 14.29 7.01 -6.65
C GLU A 335 12.93 6.91 -5.93
N LEU A 336 12.22 5.80 -6.11
CA LEU A 336 10.95 5.53 -5.42
C LEU A 336 11.13 5.12 -3.95
N SER A 337 12.29 4.53 -3.64
CA SER A 337 12.68 4.03 -2.31
C SER A 337 12.76 5.16 -1.28
N GLU A 338 13.22 6.33 -1.71
CA GLU A 338 13.38 7.50 -0.83
C GLU A 338 12.07 8.24 -0.57
N THR A 339 11.13 8.18 -1.52
CA THR A 339 9.84 8.86 -1.36
C THR A 339 8.93 8.09 -0.41
N VAL A 340 8.95 6.75 -0.42
CA VAL A 340 8.27 5.97 0.62
C VAL A 340 8.84 4.56 0.85
N PRO A 341 9.75 4.36 1.82
CA PRO A 341 10.31 3.05 2.11
C PRO A 341 9.30 2.13 2.80
N GLY A 342 9.40 0.83 2.48
CA GLY A 342 8.69 -0.25 3.15
C GLY A 342 9.62 -0.97 4.12
N ASP A 343 9.90 -0.36 5.26
CA ASP A 343 10.72 -0.96 6.32
C ASP A 343 9.91 -1.93 7.21
N TYR A 344 10.61 -2.64 8.09
CA TYR A 344 10.03 -3.60 9.01
C TYR A 344 8.89 -3.01 9.84
N TYR A 345 9.09 -1.82 10.42
CA TYR A 345 8.13 -1.18 11.32
C TYR A 345 6.87 -0.75 10.57
N PHE A 346 7.01 -0.19 9.37
CA PHE A 346 5.87 0.14 8.53
C PHE A 346 5.02 -1.10 8.18
N ILE A 347 5.67 -2.24 7.91
CA ILE A 347 4.97 -3.51 7.64
C ILE A 347 4.32 -4.05 8.91
N ARG A 348 4.99 -3.96 10.05
CA ARG A 348 4.47 -4.38 11.36
C ARG A 348 3.21 -3.60 11.72
N ASP A 349 3.24 -2.28 11.64
CA ASP A 349 2.09 -1.41 11.92
C ASP A 349 0.91 -1.68 10.96
N ALA A 350 1.21 -2.11 9.73
CA ALA A 350 0.21 -2.48 8.72
C ALA A 350 -0.28 -3.93 8.77
N SER A 351 0.25 -4.74 9.70
CA SER A 351 -0.04 -6.17 9.82
C SER A 351 -1.42 -6.42 10.43
N VAL A 352 -2.05 -7.54 10.08
CA VAL A 352 -3.40 -7.87 10.54
C VAL A 352 -3.37 -9.18 11.29
N SER A 353 -3.82 -9.21 12.54
CA SER A 353 -3.81 -10.44 13.33
C SER A 353 -4.69 -11.52 12.70
N LEU A 354 -4.38 -12.81 12.96
CA LEU A 354 -5.13 -13.92 12.39
C LEU A 354 -6.62 -13.85 12.74
N LEU A 355 -6.96 -13.40 13.95
CA LEU A 355 -8.34 -13.27 14.38
C LEU A 355 -9.11 -12.24 13.54
N HIS A 356 -8.50 -11.09 13.25
CA HIS A 356 -9.06 -10.06 12.34
C HIS A 356 -9.26 -10.58 10.91
N ILE A 357 -8.30 -11.37 10.39
CA ILE A 357 -8.45 -11.98 9.06
C ILE A 357 -9.63 -12.96 9.06
N LEU A 358 -9.76 -13.80 10.09
CA LEU A 358 -10.84 -14.79 10.22
C LEU A 358 -12.20 -14.13 10.42
N SER A 359 -12.27 -12.94 11.04
CA SER A 359 -13.48 -12.10 11.16
C SER A 359 -13.73 -11.21 9.95
N TRP A 360 -12.95 -11.36 8.86
CA TRP A 360 -13.12 -10.57 7.63
C TRP A 360 -12.97 -9.06 7.85
N ASP A 361 -12.24 -8.67 8.89
CA ASP A 361 -11.89 -7.27 9.11
C ASP A 361 -10.85 -6.86 8.07
N LEU A 362 -11.08 -5.71 7.46
CA LEU A 362 -10.22 -5.15 6.43
C LEU A 362 -9.88 -3.74 6.85
N ALA A 363 -8.58 -3.45 6.93
CA ALA A 363 -8.11 -2.11 7.24
C ALA A 363 -8.73 -1.09 6.27
N GLY A 364 -9.36 -0.03 6.75
CA GLY A 364 -10.22 0.85 5.97
C GLY A 364 -10.45 2.22 6.58
N ILE A 365 -10.91 3.16 5.74
CA ILE A 365 -11.13 4.55 6.14
C ILE A 365 -12.22 4.68 7.20
N MET A 366 -13.25 3.85 7.14
CA MET A 366 -14.35 3.90 8.08
C MET A 366 -13.92 3.53 9.50
N ASP A 367 -12.94 2.63 9.66
CA ASP A 367 -12.38 2.35 10.98
C ASP A 367 -11.52 3.52 11.46
N LYS A 368 -10.75 4.17 10.56
CA LYS A 368 -10.00 5.40 10.91
C LYS A 368 -10.92 6.57 11.30
N VAL A 369 -12.10 6.69 10.68
CA VAL A 369 -13.11 7.68 11.05
C VAL A 369 -13.66 7.37 12.44
N ASN A 370 -14.04 6.13 12.71
CA ASN A 370 -14.72 5.76 13.94
C ASN A 370 -13.80 5.55 15.16
N PHE A 371 -12.54 5.13 14.94
CA PHE A 371 -11.65 4.66 16.00
C PHE A 371 -10.25 5.31 16.00
N GLY A 372 -9.94 6.15 15.01
CA GLY A 372 -8.62 6.79 14.88
C GLY A 372 -7.54 5.92 14.22
N ASP A 373 -7.82 4.64 13.95
CA ASP A 373 -6.90 3.69 13.33
C ASP A 373 -7.57 2.99 12.13
N TYR A 374 -6.78 2.63 11.10
CA TYR A 374 -7.28 1.96 9.92
C TYR A 374 -7.84 0.56 10.19
N LEU A 375 -7.50 -0.10 11.30
CA LEU A 375 -8.09 -1.39 11.68
C LEU A 375 -8.93 -1.23 12.95
N ALA A 376 -10.12 -1.85 12.99
CA ALA A 376 -10.91 -1.91 14.21
C ALA A 376 -10.11 -2.56 15.36
N LYS A 377 -10.19 -1.98 16.56
CA LYS A 377 -9.47 -2.48 17.75
C LYS A 377 -9.91 -3.89 18.17
N VAL A 378 -11.21 -4.16 18.06
CA VAL A 378 -11.81 -5.44 18.42
C VAL A 378 -12.27 -6.13 17.15
N PRO A 379 -11.84 -7.39 16.92
CA PRO A 379 -12.24 -8.13 15.74
C PRO A 379 -13.74 -8.39 15.76
N ARG A 380 -14.38 -8.30 14.59
CA ARG A 380 -15.83 -8.52 14.43
C ARG A 380 -16.15 -10.01 14.43
N VAL A 381 -15.98 -10.66 15.58
CA VAL A 381 -16.03 -12.13 15.75
C VAL A 381 -17.27 -12.79 15.14
N SER A 382 -18.41 -12.10 15.07
CA SER A 382 -19.63 -12.61 14.41
C SER A 382 -19.37 -13.06 12.97
N ASN A 383 -18.49 -12.38 12.25
CA ASN A 383 -18.16 -12.64 10.85
C ASN A 383 -17.31 -13.91 10.64
N ILE A 384 -16.78 -14.54 11.70
CA ILE A 384 -16.03 -15.82 11.60
C ILE A 384 -16.88 -16.92 10.94
N VAL A 385 -18.20 -16.83 11.05
CA VAL A 385 -19.14 -17.71 10.35
C VAL A 385 -18.86 -17.76 8.84
N TYR A 386 -18.46 -16.66 8.21
CA TYR A 386 -18.12 -16.63 6.79
C TYR A 386 -16.87 -17.46 6.47
N THR A 387 -15.88 -17.46 7.36
CA THR A 387 -14.71 -18.33 7.24
C THR A 387 -15.10 -19.80 7.37
N ALA A 388 -15.97 -20.14 8.32
CA ALA A 388 -16.50 -21.50 8.43
C ALA A 388 -17.23 -21.95 7.15
N LEU A 389 -18.08 -21.07 6.58
CA LEU A 389 -18.78 -21.33 5.32
C LEU A 389 -17.84 -21.49 4.11
N LEU A 390 -16.72 -20.78 4.09
CA LEU A 390 -15.69 -20.88 3.06
C LEU A 390 -15.01 -22.27 3.08
N LEU A 391 -14.91 -22.92 4.24
CA LEU A 391 -14.29 -24.25 4.40
C LEU A 391 -15.24 -25.42 4.12
N VAL A 392 -16.56 -25.19 4.11
CA VAL A 392 -17.60 -26.22 3.88
C VAL A 392 -17.32 -27.11 2.65
N PRO A 393 -16.93 -26.59 1.48
CA PRO A 393 -16.67 -27.42 0.30
C PRO A 393 -15.56 -28.47 0.46
N ILE A 394 -14.62 -28.25 1.39
CA ILE A 394 -13.54 -29.21 1.71
C ILE A 394 -13.96 -30.14 2.85
N VAL A 395 -14.51 -29.56 3.92
CA VAL A 395 -14.77 -30.25 5.19
C VAL A 395 -15.95 -31.20 5.06
N ILE A 396 -17.05 -30.78 4.41
CA ILE A 396 -18.28 -31.58 4.32
C ILE A 396 -18.19 -32.59 3.17
N PRO A 397 -18.17 -33.92 3.44
CA PRO A 397 -17.99 -34.92 2.39
C PRO A 397 -19.09 -34.91 1.32
N GLY A 398 -20.33 -34.58 1.70
CA GLY A 398 -21.47 -34.48 0.78
C GLY A 398 -21.27 -33.39 -0.27
N VAL A 399 -20.90 -32.17 0.17
CA VAL A 399 -20.60 -31.03 -0.70
C VAL A 399 -19.43 -31.37 -1.62
N ARG A 400 -18.35 -31.91 -1.04
CA ARG A 400 -17.14 -32.27 -1.76
C ARG A 400 -17.41 -33.27 -2.89
N ARG A 401 -18.20 -34.32 -2.65
CA ARG A 401 -18.53 -35.32 -3.68
C ARG A 401 -19.34 -34.71 -4.83
N THR A 402 -20.22 -33.76 -4.55
CA THR A 402 -21.02 -33.09 -5.58
C THR A 402 -20.18 -32.11 -6.40
N LEU A 403 -19.35 -31.29 -5.75
CA LEU A 403 -18.60 -30.23 -6.42
C LEU A 403 -17.31 -30.73 -7.09
N LEU A 404 -16.64 -31.75 -6.55
CA LEU A 404 -15.36 -32.28 -7.05
C LEU A 404 -15.51 -33.49 -7.97
N SER A 405 -16.52 -33.48 -8.84
CA SER A 405 -16.86 -34.61 -9.71
C SER A 405 -15.78 -34.89 -10.77
N ALA A 406 -15.31 -33.87 -11.49
CA ALA A 406 -14.30 -34.01 -12.54
C ALA A 406 -12.93 -33.42 -12.16
N ARG A 407 -11.92 -33.77 -12.96
CA ARG A 407 -10.52 -33.35 -12.77
C ARG A 407 -10.37 -31.83 -12.74
N ALA A 408 -11.04 -31.13 -13.66
CA ALA A 408 -10.97 -29.68 -13.77
C ALA A 408 -11.47 -28.97 -12.49
N GLN A 409 -12.55 -29.47 -11.87
CA GLN A 409 -13.04 -28.92 -10.60
C GLN A 409 -12.04 -29.17 -9.46
N ARG A 410 -11.40 -30.35 -9.40
CA ARG A 410 -10.37 -30.61 -8.37
C ARG A 410 -9.14 -29.73 -8.53
N GLN A 411 -8.70 -29.50 -9.77
CA GLN A 411 -7.63 -28.56 -10.07
C GLN A 411 -8.01 -27.13 -9.69
N LEU A 412 -9.25 -26.70 -9.99
CA LEU A 412 -9.77 -25.40 -9.58
C LEU A 412 -9.73 -25.24 -8.05
N PHE A 413 -10.24 -26.22 -7.31
CA PHE A 413 -10.23 -26.19 -5.85
C PHE A 413 -8.81 -26.18 -5.27
N GLY A 414 -7.89 -26.95 -5.84
CA GLY A 414 -6.46 -26.89 -5.47
C GLY A 414 -5.91 -25.47 -5.63
N VAL A 415 -6.13 -24.85 -6.79
CA VAL A 415 -5.69 -23.46 -7.05
C VAL A 415 -6.32 -22.48 -6.06
N ILE A 416 -7.63 -22.55 -5.84
CA ILE A 416 -8.35 -21.61 -4.97
C ILE A 416 -7.84 -21.70 -3.53
N TYR A 417 -7.75 -22.90 -2.94
CA TYR A 417 -7.39 -23.03 -1.53
C TYR A 417 -5.90 -22.83 -1.27
N VAL A 418 -5.02 -23.11 -2.24
CA VAL A 418 -3.61 -22.68 -2.15
C VAL A 418 -3.53 -21.15 -2.12
N ASN A 419 -4.29 -20.46 -2.98
CA ASN A 419 -4.32 -19.00 -2.98
C ASN A 419 -4.96 -18.41 -1.72
N VAL A 420 -6.03 -19.02 -1.18
CA VAL A 420 -6.63 -18.61 0.10
C VAL A 420 -5.65 -18.79 1.26
N ALA A 421 -4.99 -19.95 1.35
CA ALA A 421 -4.01 -20.21 2.41
C ALA A 421 -2.82 -19.24 2.31
N PHE A 422 -2.32 -19.00 1.10
CA PHE A 422 -1.27 -18.02 0.87
C PHE A 422 -1.72 -16.60 1.24
N ALA A 423 -2.93 -16.19 0.83
CA ALA A 423 -3.45 -14.87 1.14
C ALA A 423 -3.53 -14.64 2.65
N VAL A 424 -4.05 -15.61 3.42
CA VAL A 424 -4.07 -15.55 4.89
C VAL A 424 -2.64 -15.49 5.44
N TRP A 425 -1.76 -16.39 5.01
CA TRP A 425 -0.37 -16.47 5.48
C TRP A 425 0.44 -15.20 5.23
N ALA A 426 0.22 -14.54 4.08
CA ALA A 426 0.88 -13.29 3.72
C ALA A 426 0.26 -12.07 4.42
N THR A 427 -1.06 -12.08 4.67
CA THR A 427 -1.79 -10.98 5.32
C THR A 427 -1.40 -10.81 6.79
N VAL A 428 -1.03 -11.90 7.48
CA VAL A 428 -0.61 -11.82 8.91
C VAL A 428 0.57 -10.86 9.10
N GLY A 429 1.43 -10.69 8.11
CA GLY A 429 2.53 -9.71 8.21
C GLY A 429 3.54 -10.09 9.29
N TYR A 430 3.85 -9.16 10.19
CA TYR A 430 4.63 -9.35 11.41
C TYR A 430 3.76 -9.35 12.68
N ALA A 431 2.43 -9.49 12.55
CA ALA A 431 1.54 -9.54 13.71
C ALA A 431 1.90 -10.66 14.68
N ASP A 432 1.52 -10.48 15.94
CA ASP A 432 1.74 -11.46 17.00
C ASP A 432 0.85 -12.71 16.84
N PRO A 433 1.30 -13.88 17.37
CA PRO A 433 2.53 -14.07 18.15
C PRO A 433 3.80 -14.27 17.30
N THR A 434 4.96 -13.88 17.84
CA THR A 434 6.28 -13.95 17.19
C THR A 434 6.70 -15.36 16.71
N TRP A 435 6.24 -16.41 17.37
CA TRP A 435 6.57 -17.80 17.00
C TRP A 435 5.87 -18.30 15.73
N PHE A 436 4.80 -17.63 15.28
CA PHE A 436 4.04 -18.09 14.11
C PHE A 436 4.83 -17.78 12.81
N PRO A 437 5.04 -18.78 11.92
CA PRO A 437 5.75 -18.58 10.67
C PRO A 437 4.87 -17.84 9.67
N THR A 438 4.98 -16.52 9.65
CA THR A 438 4.33 -15.70 8.63
C THR A 438 5.14 -15.70 7.33
N PHE A 439 4.54 -15.24 6.23
CA PHE A 439 5.25 -15.09 4.96
C PHE A 439 6.50 -14.21 5.11
N HIS A 440 6.36 -13.05 5.76
CA HIS A 440 7.46 -12.09 5.89
C HIS A 440 8.60 -12.64 6.76
N ARG A 441 8.29 -13.29 7.89
CA ARG A 441 9.28 -13.97 8.73
C ARG A 441 9.96 -15.14 8.01
N SER A 442 9.20 -15.89 7.21
CA SER A 442 9.74 -17.03 6.45
C SER A 442 10.67 -16.59 5.32
N VAL A 443 10.31 -15.51 4.62
CA VAL A 443 11.16 -14.92 3.58
C VAL A 443 12.44 -14.36 4.21
N ALA A 444 12.32 -13.61 5.31
CA ALA A 444 13.48 -13.11 6.06
C ALA A 444 14.43 -14.24 6.51
N ALA A 445 13.88 -15.32 7.07
CA ALA A 445 14.66 -16.48 7.52
C ALA A 445 15.33 -17.20 6.33
N LEU A 446 14.60 -17.39 5.22
CA LEU A 446 15.14 -18.01 4.01
C LEU A 446 16.26 -17.16 3.40
N THR A 447 16.09 -15.85 3.33
CA THR A 447 17.11 -14.96 2.75
C THR A 447 18.38 -14.94 3.58
N ARG A 448 18.28 -14.97 4.93
CA ARG A 448 19.45 -15.08 5.82
C ARG A 448 20.18 -16.42 5.59
N LEU A 449 19.44 -17.53 5.55
CA LEU A 449 20.04 -18.85 5.31
C LEU A 449 20.70 -18.95 3.92
N VAL A 450 20.11 -18.36 2.89
CA VAL A 450 20.72 -18.33 1.55
C VAL A 450 21.95 -17.43 1.53
N ALA A 451 21.93 -16.30 2.23
CA ALA A 451 23.10 -15.41 2.36
C ALA A 451 24.27 -16.09 3.09
N ASP A 452 23.99 -16.87 4.14
CA ASP A 452 25.01 -17.65 4.86
C ASP A 452 25.69 -18.70 3.96
N VAL A 453 24.94 -19.29 3.03
CA VAL A 453 25.46 -20.31 2.10
C VAL A 453 26.16 -19.68 0.89
N ASN A 454 25.57 -18.62 0.33
CA ASN A 454 26.09 -17.91 -0.83
C ASN A 454 25.63 -16.43 -0.78
N PRO A 455 26.53 -15.50 -0.42
CA PRO A 455 26.18 -14.09 -0.26
C PRO A 455 25.54 -13.47 -1.51
N SER A 456 26.04 -13.78 -2.71
CA SER A 456 25.49 -13.23 -3.97
C SER A 456 24.08 -13.75 -4.28
N ALA A 457 23.82 -15.03 -4.00
CA ALA A 457 22.47 -15.60 -4.15
C ALA A 457 21.52 -15.07 -3.08
N GLY A 458 22.02 -14.82 -1.86
CA GLY A 458 21.28 -14.19 -0.77
C GLY A 458 20.86 -12.76 -1.13
N ASP A 459 21.80 -11.94 -1.60
CA ASP A 459 21.54 -10.56 -2.02
C ASP A 459 20.52 -10.51 -3.18
N ALA A 460 20.63 -11.42 -4.17
CA ALA A 460 19.64 -11.53 -5.24
C ALA A 460 18.24 -11.94 -4.73
N ALA A 461 18.18 -12.88 -3.78
CA ALA A 461 16.92 -13.30 -3.17
C ALA A 461 16.28 -12.17 -2.35
N ILE A 462 17.08 -11.42 -1.58
CA ILE A 462 16.64 -10.24 -0.83
C ILE A 462 16.14 -9.17 -1.79
N ALA A 463 16.84 -8.89 -2.89
CA ALA A 463 16.42 -7.89 -3.88
C ALA A 463 15.05 -8.24 -4.49
N VAL A 464 14.84 -9.50 -4.87
CA VAL A 464 13.56 -9.98 -5.40
C VAL A 464 12.44 -9.91 -4.35
N ALA A 465 12.72 -10.38 -3.13
CA ALA A 465 11.78 -10.34 -2.02
C ALA A 465 11.40 -8.90 -1.63
N SER A 466 12.40 -8.02 -1.53
CA SER A 466 12.25 -6.59 -1.24
C SER A 466 11.41 -5.91 -2.31
N THR A 467 11.63 -6.21 -3.60
CA THR A 467 10.82 -5.66 -4.69
C THR A 467 9.33 -6.03 -4.54
N VAL A 468 9.02 -7.28 -4.21
CA VAL A 468 7.63 -7.72 -4.01
C VAL A 468 7.01 -7.02 -2.79
N VAL A 469 7.75 -6.94 -1.69
CA VAL A 469 7.27 -6.31 -0.45
C VAL A 469 7.14 -4.81 -0.60
N GLN A 470 8.05 -4.12 -1.29
CA GLN A 470 7.95 -2.68 -1.55
C GLN A 470 6.72 -2.33 -2.38
N VAL A 471 6.36 -3.14 -3.39
CA VAL A 471 5.17 -2.87 -4.22
C VAL A 471 3.87 -3.17 -3.46
N LEU A 472 3.84 -4.23 -2.66
CA LEU A 472 2.63 -4.61 -1.93
C LEU A 472 2.49 -3.83 -0.61
N ARG A 473 3.59 -3.39 0.00
CA ARG A 473 3.82 -2.49 1.15
C ARG A 473 3.04 -2.79 2.43
N PHE A 474 1.76 -3.11 2.31
CA PHE A 474 0.85 -3.37 3.41
C PHE A 474 0.36 -4.83 3.32
N PRO A 475 0.60 -5.66 4.37
CA PRO A 475 0.15 -7.05 4.42
C PRO A 475 -1.34 -7.23 4.12
N HIS A 476 -2.20 -6.33 4.60
CA HIS A 476 -3.64 -6.39 4.35
C HIS A 476 -4.05 -6.38 2.87
N ARG A 477 -3.18 -5.98 1.93
CA ARG A 477 -3.48 -6.07 0.50
C ARG A 477 -3.53 -7.50 -0.03
N PHE A 478 -2.83 -8.44 0.60
CA PHE A 478 -2.93 -9.87 0.24
C PHE A 478 -4.34 -10.42 0.49
N GLN A 479 -5.07 -9.85 1.47
CA GLN A 479 -6.46 -10.19 1.77
C GLN A 479 -7.40 -9.92 0.60
N LEU A 480 -7.05 -9.05 -0.35
CA LEU A 480 -7.85 -8.80 -1.55
C LEU A 480 -7.99 -10.05 -2.43
N ILE A 481 -7.02 -10.98 -2.40
CA ILE A 481 -7.16 -12.31 -3.04
C ILE A 481 -8.29 -13.11 -2.36
N LEU A 482 -8.36 -13.07 -1.03
CA LEU A 482 -9.41 -13.71 -0.26
C LEU A 482 -10.78 -13.10 -0.61
N PHE A 483 -10.91 -11.78 -0.59
CA PHE A 483 -12.16 -11.09 -0.97
C PHE A 483 -12.58 -11.36 -2.42
N MET A 484 -11.65 -11.49 -3.36
CA MET A 484 -11.96 -11.84 -4.76
C MET A 484 -12.51 -13.27 -4.90
N LEU A 485 -11.99 -14.23 -4.11
CA LEU A 485 -12.40 -15.64 -4.16
C LEU A 485 -13.64 -15.94 -3.30
N ALA A 486 -13.94 -15.10 -2.32
CA ALA A 486 -15.02 -15.31 -1.35
C ALA A 486 -16.42 -15.43 -1.97
N PRO A 487 -16.85 -14.56 -2.92
CA PRO A 487 -18.15 -14.68 -3.57
C PRO A 487 -18.32 -16.05 -4.24
N LEU A 488 -17.27 -16.57 -4.86
CA LEU A 488 -17.27 -17.88 -5.52
C LEU A 488 -17.46 -19.01 -4.50
N LEU A 489 -16.67 -19.05 -3.43
CA LEU A 489 -16.70 -20.14 -2.45
C LEU A 489 -18.01 -20.17 -1.65
N LEU A 490 -18.45 -19.00 -1.18
CA LEU A 490 -19.72 -18.87 -0.45
C LEU A 490 -20.90 -19.23 -1.37
N ALA A 491 -20.93 -18.74 -2.61
CA ALA A 491 -22.00 -19.06 -3.56
C ALA A 491 -22.05 -20.56 -3.91
N LEU A 492 -20.91 -21.25 -4.00
CA LEU A 492 -20.88 -22.70 -4.22
C LEU A 492 -21.51 -23.47 -3.05
N THR A 493 -21.19 -23.09 -1.81
CA THR A 493 -21.79 -23.67 -0.60
C THR A 493 -23.31 -23.46 -0.59
N LEU A 494 -23.77 -22.23 -0.87
CA LEU A 494 -25.19 -21.90 -0.88
C LEU A 494 -25.93 -22.57 -2.05
N ALA A 495 -25.36 -22.61 -3.25
CA ALA A 495 -25.98 -23.24 -4.41
C ALA A 495 -26.20 -24.74 -4.20
N TRP A 496 -25.24 -25.40 -3.53
CA TRP A 496 -25.40 -26.80 -3.10
C TRP A 496 -26.51 -26.94 -2.06
N ALA A 497 -26.53 -26.09 -1.03
CA ALA A 497 -27.54 -26.14 0.03
C ALA A 497 -28.97 -25.94 -0.53
N LEU A 498 -29.17 -24.95 -1.40
CA LEU A 498 -30.43 -24.72 -2.10
C LEU A 498 -30.83 -25.94 -2.95
N GLY A 499 -29.88 -26.57 -3.63
CA GLY A 499 -30.13 -27.78 -4.41
C GLY A 499 -30.55 -28.99 -3.58
N VAL A 500 -29.99 -29.15 -2.37
CA VAL A 500 -30.38 -30.22 -1.43
C VAL A 500 -31.77 -29.96 -0.84
N LEU A 501 -32.03 -28.71 -0.44
CA LEU A 501 -33.30 -28.31 0.16
C LEU A 501 -34.46 -28.37 -0.84
N ASP A 502 -34.26 -27.94 -2.09
CA ASP A 502 -35.27 -28.06 -3.15
C ASP A 502 -35.67 -29.53 -3.38
N ARG A 503 -34.71 -30.46 -3.35
CA ARG A 503 -34.98 -31.91 -3.43
C ARG A 503 -35.71 -32.47 -2.20
N LYS A 504 -35.50 -31.90 -1.02
CA LYS A 504 -36.19 -32.31 0.21
C LYS A 504 -37.62 -31.77 0.30
N VAL A 505 -37.84 -30.55 -0.17
CA VAL A 505 -39.17 -29.89 -0.19
C VAL A 505 -40.04 -30.41 -1.34
N ARG A 506 -39.41 -30.92 -2.41
CA ARG A 506 -40.06 -31.68 -3.48
C ARG A 506 -39.58 -33.13 -3.47
N PRO A 507 -40.02 -33.96 -2.51
CA PRO A 507 -39.86 -35.40 -2.67
C PRO A 507 -40.56 -35.79 -3.97
N SER A 508 -39.86 -36.56 -4.80
CA SER A 508 -40.41 -37.02 -6.08
C SER A 508 -41.72 -37.76 -5.82
N ALA A 509 -42.82 -37.21 -6.32
CA ALA A 509 -44.02 -37.99 -6.62
C ALA A 509 -43.65 -38.94 -7.75
N THR A 510 -43.01 -40.06 -7.41
CA THR A 510 -42.79 -41.21 -8.29
C THR A 510 -42.47 -42.42 -7.42
N GLU A 511 -43.50 -42.87 -6.71
CA GLU A 511 -43.71 -44.29 -6.46
C GLU A 511 -45.23 -44.49 -6.36
N SER A 512 -45.74 -45.39 -7.20
CA SER A 512 -47.13 -45.89 -7.30
C SER A 512 -48.01 -45.30 -8.42
N ALA A 513 -48.49 -46.25 -9.24
CA ALA A 513 -49.63 -46.26 -10.16
C ALA A 513 -49.33 -46.10 -11.66
N GLU A 514 -49.14 -47.27 -12.30
CA GLU A 514 -49.54 -47.57 -13.69
C GLU A 514 -51.03 -47.22 -13.94
N VAL A 515 -51.46 -47.28 -15.22
CA VAL A 515 -52.86 -47.30 -15.77
C VAL A 515 -53.30 -45.93 -16.39
N PRO A 516 -54.04 -45.88 -17.52
CA PRO A 516 -53.50 -45.69 -18.87
C PRO A 516 -54.07 -44.43 -19.58
N ARG A 517 -53.70 -44.26 -20.85
CA ARG A 517 -54.26 -43.29 -21.81
C ARG A 517 -55.81 -43.30 -21.77
N ASP A 518 -56.45 -42.17 -21.43
CA ASP A 518 -57.17 -41.31 -22.39
C ASP A 518 -57.80 -40.06 -21.72
N HIS A 519 -58.14 -39.08 -22.56
CA HIS A 519 -59.07 -37.95 -22.38
C HIS A 519 -58.52 -36.56 -21.98
N THR A 520 -58.49 -35.76 -23.04
CA THR A 520 -58.44 -34.30 -23.17
C THR A 520 -59.51 -33.57 -22.34
N ALA A 521 -59.22 -33.24 -21.07
CA ALA A 521 -59.93 -32.16 -20.34
C ALA A 521 -59.13 -31.50 -19.20
N GLY A 522 -57.90 -31.94 -18.91
CA GLY A 522 -57.11 -31.46 -17.76
C GLY A 522 -56.06 -30.37 -18.04
N ARG A 523 -56.05 -29.74 -19.23
CA ARG A 523 -54.94 -28.85 -19.64
C ARG A 523 -54.92 -27.46 -18.99
N ARG A 524 -55.99 -27.04 -18.30
CA ARG A 524 -56.05 -25.71 -17.64
C ARG A 524 -55.71 -25.70 -16.14
N LEU A 525 -55.73 -26.85 -15.44
CA LEU A 525 -55.39 -26.90 -14.01
C LEU A 525 -53.88 -27.11 -13.75
N ILE A 526 -53.20 -27.84 -14.64
CA ILE A 526 -51.74 -28.07 -14.57
C ILE A 526 -50.94 -26.77 -14.84
N GLY A 527 -51.52 -25.83 -15.58
CA GLY A 527 -50.94 -24.50 -15.81
C GLY A 527 -50.91 -23.59 -14.56
N ARG A 528 -51.80 -23.80 -13.58
CA ARG A 528 -51.80 -23.04 -12.32
C ARG A 528 -50.86 -23.62 -11.26
N LEU A 529 -50.60 -24.94 -11.29
CA LEU A 529 -49.60 -25.59 -10.43
C LEU A 529 -48.15 -25.39 -10.91
N GLY A 530 -47.92 -25.16 -12.20
CA GLY A 530 -46.61 -24.77 -12.74
C GLY A 530 -46.09 -23.42 -12.23
N ARG A 531 -46.98 -22.51 -11.78
CA ARG A 531 -46.60 -21.21 -11.19
C ARG A 531 -46.09 -21.30 -9.75
N ARG A 532 -46.44 -22.36 -8.99
CA ARG A 532 -45.87 -22.63 -7.65
C ARG A 532 -44.43 -23.16 -7.68
N GLY A 533 -43.88 -23.43 -8.87
CA GLY A 533 -42.60 -24.11 -8.99
C GLY A 533 -41.34 -23.25 -8.89
N ALA A 534 -41.46 -21.94 -9.00
CA ALA A 534 -40.34 -20.99 -8.88
C ALA A 534 -40.37 -20.18 -7.56
N THR A 535 -41.49 -20.20 -6.82
CA THR A 535 -41.66 -19.40 -5.59
C THR A 535 -40.90 -19.97 -4.40
N VAL A 536 -40.85 -21.31 -4.27
CA VAL A 536 -40.14 -22.01 -3.19
C VAL A 536 -38.62 -21.78 -3.21
N PRO A 537 -37.89 -22.00 -4.33
CA PRO A 537 -36.44 -21.76 -4.36
C PRO A 537 -36.07 -20.29 -4.16
N VAL A 538 -36.92 -19.35 -4.61
CA VAL A 538 -36.73 -17.91 -4.35
C VAL A 538 -36.92 -17.60 -2.87
N ALA A 539 -38.02 -18.06 -2.24
CA ALA A 539 -38.26 -17.84 -0.82
C ALA A 539 -37.15 -18.42 0.06
N LEU A 540 -36.69 -19.64 -0.27
CA LEU A 540 -35.58 -20.28 0.44
C LEU A 540 -34.26 -19.51 0.24
N ALA A 541 -33.97 -19.07 -0.98
CA ALA A 541 -32.80 -18.24 -1.25
C ALA A 541 -32.85 -16.92 -0.48
N THR A 542 -34.02 -16.29 -0.37
CA THR A 542 -34.21 -15.07 0.44
C THR A 542 -33.93 -15.33 1.92
N ILE A 543 -34.47 -16.39 2.52
CA ILE A 543 -34.22 -16.74 3.92
C ILE A 543 -32.73 -16.99 4.18
N VAL A 544 -32.09 -17.78 3.31
CA VAL A 544 -30.65 -18.07 3.41
C VAL A 544 -29.82 -16.80 3.21
N SER A 545 -30.22 -15.91 2.31
CA SER A 545 -29.57 -14.62 2.08
C SER A 545 -29.67 -13.71 3.30
N LEU A 546 -30.85 -13.62 3.93
CA LEU A 546 -31.04 -12.87 5.18
C LEU A 546 -30.19 -13.44 6.31
N GLY A 547 -30.15 -14.77 6.46
CA GLY A 547 -29.27 -15.45 7.42
C GLY A 547 -27.79 -15.16 7.17
N LEU A 548 -27.36 -15.05 5.92
CA LEU A 548 -25.98 -14.67 5.56
C LEU A 548 -25.67 -13.22 5.93
N MET A 549 -26.63 -12.29 5.87
CA MET A 549 -26.40 -10.89 6.26
C MET A 549 -26.42 -10.68 7.78
N ALA A 550 -27.02 -11.59 8.55
CA ALA A 550 -27.20 -11.41 9.99
C ALA A 550 -25.87 -11.15 10.75
N PRO A 551 -24.78 -11.92 10.58
CA PRO A 551 -23.53 -11.68 11.29
C PRO A 551 -22.87 -10.33 10.99
N LEU A 552 -23.01 -9.81 9.76
CA LEU A 552 -22.56 -8.47 9.41
C LEU A 552 -23.36 -7.41 10.18
N LEU A 553 -24.69 -7.54 10.17
CA LEU A 553 -25.63 -6.57 10.73
C LEU A 553 -25.73 -6.59 12.27
N THR A 554 -25.16 -7.59 12.94
CA THR A 554 -25.01 -7.56 14.41
C THR A 554 -24.00 -6.50 14.86
N ASN A 555 -23.08 -6.08 13.99
CA ASN A 555 -22.10 -5.04 14.29
C ASN A 555 -22.75 -3.65 14.19
N ALA A 556 -22.60 -2.85 15.25
CA ALA A 556 -23.23 -1.54 15.34
C ALA A 556 -22.79 -0.58 14.22
N THR A 557 -21.50 -0.61 13.85
CA THR A 557 -20.95 0.29 12.82
C THR A 557 -21.47 -0.01 11.41
N TYR A 558 -21.57 -1.29 11.02
CA TYR A 558 -22.19 -1.67 9.75
C TYR A 558 -23.68 -1.36 9.73
N ARG A 559 -24.39 -1.62 10.84
CA ARG A 559 -25.83 -1.33 10.94
C ARG A 559 -26.10 0.17 10.88
N SER A 560 -25.24 0.99 11.50
CA SER A 560 -25.30 2.44 11.35
C SER A 560 -25.11 2.80 9.88
N ALA A 561 -23.94 2.52 9.29
CA ALA A 561 -23.62 2.92 7.91
C ALA A 561 -24.67 2.49 6.87
N TYR A 562 -25.12 1.24 6.89
CA TYR A 562 -26.09 0.74 5.90
C TYR A 562 -27.55 1.03 6.26
N GLY A 563 -27.87 1.16 7.55
CA GLY A 563 -29.22 1.44 8.02
C GLY A 563 -29.57 2.93 7.99
N SER A 564 -28.71 3.77 8.57
CA SER A 564 -28.87 5.23 8.62
C SER A 564 -28.34 5.94 7.36
N GLY A 565 -27.51 5.28 6.55
CA GLY A 565 -26.85 5.92 5.41
C GLY A 565 -25.76 6.92 5.83
N ASP A 566 -25.53 7.06 7.14
CA ASP A 566 -24.50 7.88 7.73
C ASP A 566 -23.21 7.06 7.90
N PHE A 567 -22.23 7.38 7.06
CA PHE A 567 -20.89 6.80 7.09
C PHE A 567 -19.99 7.59 8.06
N GLY A 568 -20.47 7.86 9.28
CA GLY A 568 -19.72 8.63 10.29
C GLY A 568 -19.34 10.03 9.80
N GLY A 569 -20.23 10.69 9.07
CA GLY A 569 -19.98 11.99 8.43
C GLY A 569 -19.09 11.95 7.18
N PHE A 570 -18.48 10.80 6.83
CA PHE A 570 -17.54 10.70 5.70
C PHE A 570 -18.17 11.04 4.34
N LEU A 571 -19.45 10.69 4.13
CA LEU A 571 -20.19 11.01 2.91
C LEU A 571 -21.15 12.20 3.08
N ALA A 572 -21.05 12.94 4.19
CA ALA A 572 -21.83 14.15 4.38
C ALA A 572 -21.26 15.27 3.51
N ALA A 573 -22.12 15.93 2.73
CA ALA A 573 -21.70 17.03 1.87
C ALA A 573 -21.37 18.28 2.71
N TYR A 574 -20.15 18.77 2.61
CA TYR A 574 -19.63 19.91 3.34
C TYR A 574 -20.14 21.23 2.75
N PRO A 575 -20.69 22.15 3.58
CA PRO A 575 -21.08 23.50 3.15
C PRO A 575 -19.86 24.38 2.85
N VAL A 576 -19.75 24.90 1.64
CA VAL A 576 -18.58 25.66 1.18
C VAL A 576 -18.77 27.18 1.21
N GLN A 577 -19.86 27.70 1.77
CA GLN A 577 -20.19 29.12 1.68
C GLN A 577 -19.07 30.02 2.25
N ASP A 578 -18.62 29.78 3.48
CA ASP A 578 -17.55 30.56 4.12
C ASP A 578 -16.22 30.44 3.36
N LEU A 579 -15.92 29.23 2.86
CA LEU A 579 -14.73 28.97 2.06
C LEU A 579 -14.81 29.64 0.68
N ARG A 580 -16.01 29.76 0.11
CA ARG A 580 -16.25 30.48 -1.16
C ARG A 580 -16.05 31.98 -0.96
N LEU A 581 -16.57 32.56 0.12
CA LEU A 581 -16.33 33.98 0.44
C LEU A 581 -14.85 34.25 0.67
N LEU A 582 -14.14 33.36 1.38
CA LEU A 582 -12.68 33.44 1.52
C LEU A 582 -11.97 33.39 0.15
N LYS A 583 -12.41 32.49 -0.75
CA LYS A 583 -11.84 32.38 -2.11
C LYS A 583 -12.11 33.65 -2.93
N GLU A 584 -13.31 34.21 -2.83
CA GLU A 584 -13.69 35.46 -3.49
C GLU A 584 -12.80 36.62 -3.00
N GLU A 585 -12.55 36.71 -1.69
CA GLU A 585 -11.64 37.69 -1.10
C GLU A 585 -10.20 37.49 -1.58
N LEU A 586 -9.67 36.26 -1.50
CA LEU A 586 -8.32 35.92 -2.00
C LEU A 586 -8.15 36.27 -3.48
N ALA A 587 -9.19 36.13 -4.29
CA ALA A 587 -9.15 36.46 -5.72
C ALA A 587 -9.05 37.98 -5.99
N THR A 588 -9.33 38.84 -5.00
CA THR A 588 -9.11 40.30 -5.11
C THR A 588 -7.65 40.70 -4.83
N LEU A 589 -6.89 39.80 -4.22
CA LEU A 589 -5.50 40.03 -3.81
C LEU A 589 -4.52 39.50 -4.87
N PRO A 590 -3.27 39.97 -4.88
CA PRO A 590 -2.22 39.38 -5.72
C PRO A 590 -2.08 37.87 -5.46
N GLN A 591 -1.77 37.11 -6.50
CA GLN A 591 -1.48 35.68 -6.35
C GLN A 591 -0.27 35.50 -5.43
N GLY A 592 -0.38 34.58 -4.46
CA GLY A 592 0.66 34.35 -3.47
C GLY A 592 0.52 32.97 -2.85
N LYS A 593 1.64 32.43 -2.34
CA LYS A 593 1.63 31.11 -1.70
C LYS A 593 0.76 31.18 -0.45
N THR A 594 -0.20 30.26 -0.35
CA THR A 594 -1.23 30.26 0.70
C THR A 594 -1.22 28.92 1.43
N VAL A 595 -1.22 28.95 2.77
CA VAL A 595 -1.36 27.74 3.61
C VAL A 595 -2.59 27.82 4.49
N VAL A 596 -3.23 26.67 4.75
CA VAL A 596 -4.33 26.56 5.70
C VAL A 596 -3.83 25.90 6.98
N LEU A 597 -4.04 26.56 8.11
CA LEU A 597 -3.67 26.11 9.45
C LEU A 597 -4.93 25.98 10.32
N PRO A 598 -5.00 25.00 11.24
CA PRO A 598 -4.06 23.89 11.35
C PRO A 598 -4.16 22.93 10.14
N PRO A 599 -3.12 22.13 9.88
CA PRO A 599 -3.21 21.02 8.93
C PRO A 599 -4.22 19.96 9.39
N THR A 600 -4.87 19.33 8.42
CA THR A 600 -5.93 18.30 8.51
C THR A 600 -5.52 16.93 7.96
N GLU A 601 -4.26 16.74 7.55
CA GLU A 601 -3.74 15.46 7.04
C GLU A 601 -3.94 14.27 8.00
N THR A 602 -3.95 14.52 9.33
CA THR A 602 -4.18 13.49 10.36
C THR A 602 -5.60 13.59 10.93
N ALA A 603 -5.97 12.74 11.88
CA ALA A 603 -7.37 12.41 12.24
C ALA A 603 -8.23 13.55 12.86
N LYS A 604 -8.15 14.78 12.36
CA LYS A 604 -8.95 15.93 12.78
C LYS A 604 -10.35 15.88 12.20
N LEU A 605 -11.28 16.47 12.95
CA LEU A 605 -12.64 16.69 12.52
C LEU A 605 -12.79 18.17 12.19
N VAL A 606 -13.40 18.44 11.04
CA VAL A 606 -13.81 19.79 10.63
C VAL A 606 -15.31 19.87 10.85
N VAL A 607 -15.76 20.72 11.76
CA VAL A 607 -17.19 20.92 12.01
C VAL A 607 -17.68 22.06 11.15
N GLY A 608 -18.51 21.72 10.16
CA GLY A 608 -19.10 22.70 9.26
C GLY A 608 -20.06 23.64 10.01
N PRO A 609 -20.43 24.79 9.42
CA PRO A 609 -21.43 25.69 9.98
C PRO A 609 -22.80 25.05 10.23
N ASP A 610 -23.08 23.87 9.66
CA ASP A 610 -24.28 23.09 9.93
C ASP A 610 -24.16 22.16 11.16
N GLY A 611 -23.06 22.25 11.91
CA GLY A 611 -22.78 21.46 13.11
C GLY A 611 -22.41 20.00 12.82
N LYS A 612 -22.22 19.63 11.54
CA LYS A 612 -21.81 18.28 11.16
C LYS A 612 -20.30 18.15 11.14
N SER A 613 -19.78 17.07 11.73
CA SER A 613 -18.38 16.72 11.64
C SER A 613 -18.04 16.11 10.28
N HIS A 614 -16.98 16.61 9.67
CA HIS A 614 -16.40 16.14 8.42
C HIS A 614 -14.95 15.72 8.64
N LYS A 615 -14.44 14.82 7.80
CA LYS A 615 -13.05 14.35 7.87
C LYS A 615 -12.45 14.33 6.47
N PHE A 616 -11.52 15.24 6.19
CA PHE A 616 -10.79 15.36 4.94
C PHE A 616 -9.41 15.97 5.17
N ILE A 617 -8.57 15.93 4.13
CA ILE A 617 -7.16 16.36 4.19
C ILE A 617 -6.94 17.70 3.50
N ASP A 618 -5.77 18.31 3.75
CA ASP A 618 -5.45 19.68 3.33
C ASP A 618 -5.46 19.90 1.82
N LYS A 619 -5.26 18.84 1.03
CA LYS A 619 -5.45 18.88 -0.43
C LYS A 619 -6.80 19.44 -0.85
N PHE A 620 -7.84 19.26 -0.04
CA PHE A 620 -9.14 19.88 -0.29
C PHE A 620 -9.05 21.40 -0.36
N TYR A 621 -8.45 22.04 0.66
CA TYR A 621 -8.32 23.48 0.68
C TYR A 621 -7.39 23.98 -0.43
N ILE A 622 -6.26 23.31 -0.65
CA ILE A 622 -5.32 23.66 -1.73
C ILE A 622 -6.02 23.68 -3.08
N TYR A 623 -6.75 22.60 -3.43
CA TYR A 623 -7.41 22.51 -4.72
C TYR A 623 -8.67 23.38 -4.83
N TYR A 624 -9.36 23.66 -3.71
CA TYR A 624 -10.52 24.54 -3.73
C TYR A 624 -10.11 26.00 -3.92
N LEU A 625 -9.14 26.47 -3.14
CA LEU A 625 -8.64 27.85 -3.21
C LEU A 625 -7.90 28.10 -4.53
N ASP A 626 -7.28 27.06 -5.11
CA ASP A 626 -6.55 27.11 -6.39
C ASP A 626 -5.42 28.17 -6.35
N GLN A 627 -4.74 28.24 -5.20
CA GLN A 627 -3.57 29.07 -4.95
C GLN A 627 -2.33 28.18 -4.81
N PRO A 628 -1.13 28.68 -5.18
CA PRO A 628 0.12 27.99 -4.88
C PRO A 628 0.22 27.66 -3.38
N SER A 629 0.63 26.44 -3.04
CA SER A 629 0.68 25.96 -1.66
C SER A 629 1.71 24.83 -1.50
N PHE A 630 1.78 24.27 -0.29
CA PHE A 630 2.63 23.16 0.06
C PHE A 630 1.80 21.98 0.53
N TYR A 631 2.05 20.80 -0.05
CA TYR A 631 1.52 19.55 0.49
C TYR A 631 2.57 18.85 1.36
N TYR A 632 2.24 18.65 2.63
CA TYR A 632 3.12 18.06 3.65
C TYR A 632 2.72 16.62 4.04
N GLY A 633 1.79 16.01 3.31
CA GLY A 633 1.43 14.60 3.48
C GLY A 633 2.43 13.63 2.83
N LEU A 634 2.04 12.36 2.69
CA LEU A 634 2.96 11.26 2.29
C LEU A 634 3.80 11.55 1.02
N THR A 635 3.22 12.20 0.01
CA THR A 635 3.89 12.52 -1.27
C THR A 635 4.45 13.94 -1.33
N GLY A 636 4.45 14.65 -0.22
CA GLY A 636 5.09 15.97 -0.08
C GLY A 636 6.60 15.86 -0.18
N ASP A 637 7.21 16.93 -0.67
CA ASP A 637 8.67 17.08 -0.72
C ASP A 637 9.30 17.10 0.69
N LYS A 638 10.53 16.58 0.82
CA LYS A 638 11.22 16.43 2.12
C LYS A 638 11.55 17.78 2.76
N GLN A 639 12.02 18.76 1.97
CA GLN A 639 12.34 20.11 2.44
C GLN A 639 11.07 20.81 2.92
N ASN A 640 10.02 20.79 2.10
CA ASN A 640 8.74 21.41 2.47
C ASN A 640 8.18 20.84 3.78
N LYS A 641 8.27 19.52 3.99
CA LYS A 641 7.86 18.88 5.25
C LYS A 641 8.68 19.35 6.44
N PHE A 642 9.98 19.55 6.25
CA PHE A 642 10.89 19.98 7.31
C PHE A 642 10.67 21.45 7.69
N GLU A 643 10.61 22.36 6.71
CA GLU A 643 10.34 23.79 6.97
C GLU A 643 8.94 24.00 7.57
N PHE A 644 7.93 23.29 7.07
CA PHE A 644 6.58 23.36 7.64
C PHE A 644 6.53 22.76 9.06
N PHE A 645 7.35 21.75 9.36
CA PHE A 645 7.55 21.27 10.72
C PHE A 645 8.14 22.36 11.61
N LEU A 646 9.17 23.09 11.16
CA LEU A 646 9.77 24.20 11.91
C LEU A 646 8.74 25.32 12.19
N LEU A 647 7.96 25.70 11.18
CA LEU A 647 6.88 26.68 11.29
C LEU A 647 5.87 26.28 12.38
N LEU A 648 5.33 25.06 12.29
CA LEU A 648 4.33 24.58 13.24
C LEU A 648 4.90 24.37 14.64
N ARG A 649 6.16 23.94 14.75
CA ARG A 649 6.83 23.79 16.04
C ARG A 649 6.91 25.14 16.73
N ALA A 650 7.44 26.14 16.04
CA ALA A 650 7.57 27.48 16.59
C ALA A 650 6.22 28.02 17.09
N LEU A 651 5.17 27.91 16.27
CA LEU A 651 3.80 28.29 16.66
C LEU A 651 3.28 27.49 17.86
N TYR A 652 3.50 26.17 17.89
CA TYR A 652 3.07 25.29 18.98
C TYR A 652 3.72 25.64 20.31
N TYR A 653 5.03 25.90 20.29
CA TYR A 653 5.80 26.30 21.47
C TYR A 653 5.67 27.80 21.79
N GLN A 654 4.84 28.54 21.06
CA GLN A 654 4.63 30.00 21.21
C GLN A 654 5.92 30.81 21.08
N GLN A 655 6.74 30.46 20.09
CA GLN A 655 8.00 31.10 19.76
C GLN A 655 7.86 31.87 18.45
N ASP A 656 8.26 33.14 18.43
CA ASP A 656 7.90 34.07 17.36
C ASP A 656 8.78 33.96 16.09
N TRP A 657 9.90 33.23 16.16
CA TRP A 657 10.83 33.03 15.03
C TRP A 657 10.23 32.26 13.84
N TRP A 658 9.00 31.75 13.96
CA TRP A 658 8.22 31.15 12.89
C TRP A 658 8.09 32.08 11.67
N VAL A 659 8.10 33.41 11.89
CA VAL A 659 8.01 34.43 10.84
C VAL A 659 9.15 34.31 9.83
N ASN A 660 10.38 34.04 10.30
CA ASN A 660 11.53 33.86 9.40
C ASN A 660 11.28 32.70 8.43
N ILE A 661 10.79 31.57 8.97
CA ILE A 661 10.51 30.36 8.21
C ILE A 661 9.37 30.59 7.22
N ALA A 662 8.27 31.20 7.66
CA ALA A 662 7.15 31.52 6.78
C ALA A 662 7.57 32.38 5.59
N ARG A 663 8.38 33.41 5.85
CA ARG A 663 8.92 34.30 4.82
C ARG A 663 9.87 33.57 3.87
N ASP A 664 10.71 32.69 4.40
CA ASP A 664 11.69 31.91 3.63
C ASP A 664 11.04 30.88 2.69
N MET A 665 9.99 30.21 3.17
CA MET A 665 9.10 29.38 2.34
C MET A 665 8.40 30.19 1.22
N GLY A 666 8.44 31.53 1.31
CA GLY A 666 7.77 32.46 0.41
C GLY A 666 6.26 32.53 0.65
N LEU A 667 5.79 32.27 1.87
CA LEU A 667 4.36 32.39 2.21
C LEU A 667 3.91 33.84 2.09
N THR A 668 2.79 34.04 1.40
CA THR A 668 2.13 35.35 1.28
C THR A 668 0.93 35.41 2.21
N TYR A 669 0.15 34.31 2.26
CA TYR A 669 -1.10 34.25 2.99
C TYR A 669 -1.16 33.05 3.94
N ILE A 670 -1.70 33.28 5.13
CA ILE A 670 -2.01 32.25 6.12
C ILE A 670 -3.51 32.28 6.38
N VAL A 671 -4.18 31.16 6.12
CA VAL A 671 -5.60 30.98 6.42
C VAL A 671 -5.70 30.19 7.71
N LEU A 672 -6.24 30.80 8.77
CA LEU A 672 -6.61 30.11 9.98
C LEU A 672 -8.03 29.55 9.84
N ASN A 673 -8.16 28.24 9.96
CA ASN A 673 -9.41 27.51 9.90
C ASN A 673 -9.97 27.30 11.31
N LYS A 674 -11.06 28.02 11.63
CA LYS A 674 -11.74 27.99 12.93
C LYS A 674 -12.66 26.78 13.10
N GLN A 675 -12.89 26.03 12.02
CA GLN A 675 -13.80 24.88 12.01
C GLN A 675 -13.13 23.58 12.46
N VAL A 676 -11.81 23.57 12.66
CA VAL A 676 -11.08 22.38 13.09
C VAL A 676 -11.23 22.22 14.60
N GLU A 677 -11.76 21.07 15.03
CA GLU A 677 -11.89 20.75 16.45
C GLU A 677 -10.67 20.02 16.99
N ASN A 678 -10.36 20.31 18.25
CA ASN A 678 -9.41 19.56 19.05
C ASN A 678 -9.90 18.12 19.25
N ASN A 679 -9.11 17.14 18.79
CA ASN A 679 -9.46 15.72 18.88
C ASN A 679 -9.18 15.10 20.27
N ARG A 680 -8.82 15.91 21.28
CA ARG A 680 -8.49 15.55 22.66
C ARG A 680 -7.34 14.53 22.77
N GLY A 681 -6.35 14.64 21.89
CA GLY A 681 -5.16 13.77 21.91
C GLY A 681 -5.39 12.35 21.38
N VAL A 682 -6.47 12.10 20.63
CA VAL A 682 -6.75 10.78 20.07
C VAL A 682 -5.93 10.55 18.79
N GLY A 683 -4.86 9.76 18.92
CA GLY A 683 -4.05 9.23 17.80
C GLY A 683 -2.55 9.58 17.90
N ALA A 684 -1.68 8.66 17.46
CA ALA A 684 -0.21 8.79 17.57
C ALA A 684 0.42 9.78 16.55
N GLU A 685 -0.37 10.48 15.76
CA GLU A 685 0.08 11.32 14.63
C GLU A 685 -0.47 12.76 14.71
N TYR A 686 -0.65 13.30 15.91
CA TYR A 686 -1.22 14.64 16.11
C TYR A 686 -0.48 15.40 17.21
N LEU A 687 -0.45 16.73 17.08
CA LEU A 687 -0.03 17.67 18.11
C LEU A 687 -1.23 18.11 18.96
N PRO A 688 -1.35 17.65 20.22
CA PRO A 688 -2.38 18.06 21.16
C PRO A 688 -2.59 19.56 21.24
N ASP A 689 -3.81 20.01 20.99
CA ASP A 689 -4.29 21.37 21.22
C ASP A 689 -3.66 22.45 20.34
N ILE A 690 -3.00 22.08 19.22
CA ILE A 690 -2.37 23.05 18.31
C ILE A 690 -3.34 24.15 17.87
N GLU A 691 -4.62 23.84 17.69
CA GLU A 691 -5.68 24.78 17.32
C GLU A 691 -5.78 25.98 18.28
N THR A 692 -5.52 25.74 19.56
CA THR A 692 -5.62 26.74 20.62
C THR A 692 -4.47 27.75 20.57
N TYR A 693 -3.30 27.34 20.10
CA TYR A 693 -2.10 28.20 20.08
C TYR A 693 -1.91 28.96 18.78
N LEU A 694 -2.52 28.52 17.66
CA LEU A 694 -2.25 29.10 16.34
C LEU A 694 -2.63 30.57 16.21
N ARG A 695 -3.83 30.96 16.67
CA ARG A 695 -4.28 32.36 16.54
C ARG A 695 -3.37 33.30 17.32
N ASP A 696 -3.19 33.00 18.60
CA ASP A 696 -2.34 33.77 19.50
C ASP A 696 -0.87 33.74 19.02
N GLY A 697 -0.46 32.64 18.38
CA GLY A 697 0.82 32.48 17.69
C GLY A 697 1.03 33.51 16.59
N ILE A 698 0.04 33.63 15.69
CA ILE A 698 0.07 34.50 14.50
C ILE A 698 -0.11 35.98 14.90
N GLU A 699 -1.03 36.29 15.81
CA GLU A 699 -1.39 37.67 16.17
C GLU A 699 -0.38 38.33 17.14
N ALA A 700 0.57 37.58 17.70
CA ALA A 700 1.61 38.12 18.59
C ALA A 700 2.71 38.92 17.89
N VAL A 701 2.77 38.87 16.56
CA VAL A 701 3.77 39.57 15.73
C VAL A 701 3.07 40.56 14.79
N PRO A 702 2.33 41.56 15.32
CA PRO A 702 1.48 42.45 14.53
C PRO A 702 2.25 43.34 13.54
N GLU A 703 3.57 43.50 13.72
CA GLU A 703 4.44 44.24 12.80
C GLU A 703 4.77 43.45 11.52
N HIS A 704 4.59 42.13 11.52
CA HIS A 704 4.89 41.24 10.39
C HIS A 704 3.63 40.72 9.68
N VAL A 705 2.48 40.72 10.37
CA VAL A 705 1.27 40.07 9.90
C VAL A 705 0.06 41.01 10.01
N SER A 706 -0.67 41.18 8.91
CA SER A 706 -1.96 41.87 8.89
C SER A 706 -3.12 40.91 8.68
N ARG A 707 -4.19 41.08 9.47
CA ARG A 707 -5.47 40.40 9.22
C ARG A 707 -6.22 41.13 8.12
N LEU A 708 -6.49 40.44 7.01
CA LEU A 708 -7.20 40.98 5.86
C LEU A 708 -8.70 40.71 5.90
N TYR A 709 -9.10 39.53 6.38
CA TYR A 709 -10.48 39.08 6.35
C TYR A 709 -10.79 38.11 7.47
N GLU A 710 -12.03 38.10 7.95
CA GLU A 710 -12.54 37.14 8.91
C GLU A 710 -14.03 36.88 8.65
N ASN A 711 -14.42 35.61 8.64
CA ASN A 711 -15.80 35.15 8.69
C ASN A 711 -15.97 34.09 9.78
N ASP A 712 -17.14 33.45 9.89
CA ASP A 712 -17.41 32.48 10.95
C ASP A 712 -16.48 31.25 10.89
N GLY A 713 -16.06 30.83 9.69
CA GLY A 713 -15.22 29.65 9.48
C GLY A 713 -13.72 29.91 9.40
N PHE A 714 -13.29 31.08 8.92
CA PHE A 714 -11.90 31.33 8.52
C PHE A 714 -11.43 32.74 8.87
N VAL A 715 -10.12 32.87 9.10
CA VAL A 715 -9.41 34.15 9.18
C VAL A 715 -8.29 34.14 8.14
N LEU A 716 -8.16 35.22 7.38
CA LEU A 716 -7.11 35.41 6.40
C LEU A 716 -6.10 36.43 6.92
N TYR A 717 -4.85 36.01 7.01
CA TYR A 717 -3.71 36.86 7.32
C TYR A 717 -2.80 36.98 6.09
N ARG A 718 -2.14 38.14 5.98
CA ARG A 718 -1.07 38.39 5.01
C ARG A 718 0.23 38.68 5.77
N LEU A 719 1.31 38.10 5.27
CA LEU A 719 2.65 38.50 5.67
C LEU A 719 3.02 39.80 4.94
N ASP A 720 3.21 40.89 5.67
CA ASP A 720 3.32 42.24 5.08
C ASP A 720 4.69 42.51 4.42
N ASP A 721 5.69 41.67 4.69
CA ASP A 721 7.09 41.86 4.31
C ASP A 721 7.70 40.62 3.61
N PRO A 722 7.29 40.31 2.37
CA PRO A 722 7.82 39.18 1.63
C PRO A 722 9.33 39.29 1.40
N ALA A 723 10.04 38.16 1.43
CA ALA A 723 11.48 38.13 1.15
C ALA A 723 11.78 38.53 -0.32
N PRO A 724 12.79 39.38 -0.57
CA PRO A 724 13.29 39.64 -1.92
C PRO A 724 13.89 38.37 -2.55
N GLU A 725 13.63 38.13 -3.84
CA GLU A 725 14.12 36.93 -4.54
C GLU A 725 15.66 36.84 -4.64
N ASN A 726 16.36 37.99 -4.65
CA ASN A 726 17.80 38.07 -4.83
C ASN A 726 18.51 38.48 -3.53
N ARG A 727 18.41 37.62 -2.53
CA ARG A 727 19.15 37.73 -1.26
C ARG A 727 20.34 36.75 -1.23
N PRO A 728 21.46 37.08 -0.54
CA PRO A 728 22.56 36.14 -0.30
C PRO A 728 22.09 34.92 0.49
N VAL A 729 22.83 33.81 0.37
CA VAL A 729 22.51 32.58 1.10
C VAL A 729 23.04 32.69 2.53
N LEU A 730 22.22 32.33 3.52
CA LEU A 730 22.64 32.01 4.88
C LEU A 730 22.52 30.50 5.08
N LEU A 731 23.65 29.82 4.98
CA LEU A 731 23.75 28.37 5.12
C LEU A 731 23.90 28.00 6.60
N PHE A 732 22.95 27.23 7.11
CA PHE A 732 22.98 26.63 8.43
C PHE A 732 23.61 25.23 8.36
N ASP A 733 24.86 25.14 8.79
CA ASP A 733 25.55 23.89 9.09
C ASP A 733 26.06 23.92 10.54
N THR A 734 25.10 24.02 11.44
CA THR A 734 25.29 24.21 12.89
C THR A 734 24.47 23.16 13.65
N SER A 735 24.69 23.07 14.96
CA SER A 735 23.79 22.34 15.84
C SER A 735 22.41 22.98 15.88
N TRP A 736 21.42 22.21 16.32
CA TRP A 736 20.07 22.73 16.57
C TRP A 736 20.04 23.92 17.53
N LYS A 737 20.91 23.90 18.54
CA LYS A 737 21.08 25.00 19.48
C LYS A 737 21.60 26.24 18.75
N GLY A 738 22.65 26.11 17.95
CA GLY A 738 23.20 27.25 17.20
C GLY A 738 22.21 27.85 16.19
N PHE A 739 21.35 27.01 15.58
CA PHE A 739 20.23 27.50 14.78
C PHE A 739 19.26 28.37 15.59
N LEU A 740 18.79 27.88 16.74
CA LEU A 740 17.88 28.64 17.60
C LEU A 740 18.54 29.91 18.13
N ASP A 741 19.77 29.85 18.62
CA ASP A 741 20.52 31.02 19.10
C ASP A 741 20.65 32.11 18.01
N THR A 742 20.63 31.72 16.73
CA THR A 742 20.64 32.63 15.58
C THR A 742 19.27 33.27 15.35
N VAL A 743 18.19 32.48 15.28
CA VAL A 743 16.88 32.95 14.79
C VAL A 743 15.90 33.37 15.89
N PHE A 744 16.09 32.90 17.14
CA PHE A 744 15.06 32.92 18.19
C PHE A 744 14.48 34.31 18.45
N ASN A 745 15.33 35.33 18.53
CA ASN A 745 14.95 36.73 18.78
C ASN A 745 15.25 37.65 17.60
N ARG A 746 15.52 37.13 16.41
CA ARG A 746 15.86 37.91 15.21
C ARG A 746 14.88 37.63 14.09
N LEU A 747 13.69 38.22 14.16
CA LEU A 747 12.55 37.88 13.30
C LEU A 747 12.69 38.32 11.83
N ASP A 748 13.75 39.08 11.51
CA ASP A 748 13.94 39.75 10.23
C ASP A 748 15.09 39.23 9.38
N LEU A 749 15.87 38.27 9.87
CA LEU A 749 17.02 37.71 9.15
C LEU A 749 16.66 37.24 7.74
N SER A 750 15.48 36.62 7.55
CA SER A 750 15.08 36.13 6.24
C SER A 750 14.70 37.25 5.25
N ARG A 751 14.58 38.52 5.68
CA ARG A 751 14.51 39.65 4.74
C ARG A 751 15.83 39.86 4.00
N CYS A 752 16.94 39.63 4.71
CA CYS A 752 18.29 39.87 4.20
C CYS A 752 18.94 38.60 3.61
N TYR A 753 18.51 37.39 4.01
CA TYR A 753 19.18 36.14 3.64
C TYR A 753 18.22 35.02 3.26
N ASP A 754 18.61 34.19 2.28
CA ASP A 754 17.96 32.93 1.88
C ASP A 754 18.43 31.82 2.82
N PHE A 755 17.53 31.30 3.66
CA PHE A 755 17.92 30.24 4.59
C PHE A 755 18.11 28.95 3.80
N ARG A 756 19.29 28.34 3.99
CA ARG A 756 19.59 27.02 3.45
C ARG A 756 20.07 26.14 4.57
N TYR A 757 19.65 24.89 4.54
CA TYR A 757 20.15 23.84 5.40
C TYR A 757 21.09 22.97 4.58
N ILE A 758 22.07 22.35 5.23
CA ILE A 758 22.99 21.48 4.48
C ILE A 758 22.27 20.34 3.74
N SER A 759 21.07 19.94 4.19
CA SER A 759 20.21 18.92 3.58
C SER A 759 19.56 19.32 2.25
N ASP A 760 19.40 20.60 1.98
CA ASP A 760 18.82 21.15 0.75
C ASP A 760 19.80 22.02 -0.04
N TYR A 761 21.05 22.11 0.43
CA TYR A 761 22.08 22.88 -0.23
C TYR A 761 22.50 22.22 -1.55
N THR A 762 22.55 23.02 -2.62
CA THR A 762 22.80 22.53 -4.00
C THR A 762 24.23 22.81 -4.49
N GLY A 763 25.12 23.19 -3.57
CA GLY A 763 26.53 23.39 -3.84
C GLY A 763 26.93 24.83 -4.16
N THR A 764 28.21 25.02 -4.48
CA THR A 764 28.85 26.35 -4.62
C THR A 764 28.88 26.93 -6.04
N ASP A 765 28.30 26.24 -7.02
CA ASP A 765 28.32 26.59 -8.45
C ASP A 765 27.65 27.94 -8.80
N GLY A 766 26.96 28.56 -7.84
CA GLY A 766 26.07 29.69 -8.01
C GLY A 766 26.68 31.10 -7.95
N ARG A 767 28.00 31.33 -7.89
CA ARG A 767 28.66 32.67 -7.81
C ARG A 767 28.16 33.68 -6.75
N LYS A 768 27.08 33.38 -6.00
CA LYS A 768 26.54 34.22 -4.92
C LYS A 768 27.36 33.95 -3.66
N PRO A 769 27.76 34.99 -2.91
CA PRO A 769 28.41 34.80 -1.62
C PRO A 769 27.48 34.03 -0.68
N VAL A 770 28.05 33.08 0.05
CA VAL A 770 27.36 32.25 1.04
C VAL A 770 27.87 32.64 2.42
N GLU A 771 26.99 33.14 3.27
CA GLU A 771 27.26 33.33 4.69
C GLU A 771 27.00 32.00 5.41
N LEU A 772 27.99 31.48 6.13
CA LEU A 772 27.95 30.18 6.78
C LEU A 772 27.85 30.35 8.30
N ILE A 773 26.79 29.81 8.88
CA ILE A 773 26.64 29.62 10.33
C ILE A 773 27.08 28.18 10.62
N THR A 774 28.21 28.03 11.30
CA THR A 774 28.73 26.71 11.67
C THR A 774 29.39 26.73 13.03
N ASP A 775 29.29 25.59 13.72
CA ASP A 775 29.98 25.35 14.99
C ASP A 775 31.37 24.72 14.76
N ASP A 776 31.67 24.25 13.53
CA ASP A 776 32.90 23.53 13.18
C ASP A 776 33.24 23.69 11.69
N ALA A 777 34.07 24.68 11.37
CA ALA A 777 34.43 25.01 9.99
C ALA A 777 35.11 23.86 9.22
N PRO A 778 36.00 23.04 9.81
CA PRO A 778 36.51 21.81 9.17
C PRO A 778 35.42 20.81 8.77
N GLN A 779 34.44 20.54 9.65
CA GLN A 779 33.32 19.65 9.31
C GLN A 779 32.46 20.23 8.19
N ALA A 780 32.18 21.54 8.23
CA ALA A 780 31.43 22.22 7.19
C ALA A 780 32.12 22.18 5.81
N ALA A 781 33.45 22.24 5.78
CA ALA A 781 34.21 22.09 4.54
C ALA A 781 34.02 20.70 3.92
N LEU A 782 34.00 19.63 4.73
CA LEU A 782 33.70 18.27 4.28
C LEU A 782 32.26 18.13 3.79
N ASP A 783 31.31 18.79 4.46
CA ASP A 783 29.91 18.76 4.06
C ASP A 783 29.66 19.45 2.72
N ILE A 784 30.17 20.66 2.55
CA ILE A 784 30.10 21.38 1.27
C ILE A 784 30.80 20.58 0.16
N TRP A 785 31.98 20.01 0.43
CA TRP A 785 32.67 19.17 -0.55
C TRP A 785 31.85 17.93 -0.94
N SER A 786 31.15 17.31 0.03
CA SER A 786 30.30 16.15 -0.23
C SER A 786 29.09 16.50 -1.10
N VAL A 787 28.51 17.68 -0.88
CA VAL A 787 27.43 18.23 -1.72
C VAL A 787 27.92 18.50 -3.14
N ASP A 788 29.09 19.12 -3.29
CA ASP A 788 29.71 19.43 -4.59
C ASP A 788 30.20 18.15 -5.31
N ASN A 789 30.40 17.04 -4.58
CA ASN A 789 30.84 15.74 -5.09
C ASN A 789 29.87 14.60 -4.72
N PRO A 790 28.62 14.61 -5.22
CA PRO A 790 27.57 13.68 -4.79
C PRO A 790 27.89 12.20 -5.10
N GLY A 791 28.85 11.94 -5.98
CA GLY A 791 29.34 10.59 -6.30
C GLY A 791 30.30 10.00 -5.26
N SER A 792 30.67 10.74 -4.21
CA SER A 792 31.66 10.35 -3.20
C SER A 792 31.05 10.02 -1.83
N PHE A 793 29.78 10.36 -1.61
CA PHE A 793 29.04 10.04 -0.39
C PHE A 793 28.06 8.88 -0.62
N PHE A 794 28.09 7.87 0.24
CA PHE A 794 27.36 6.62 0.06
C PHE A 794 26.49 6.28 1.27
N ALA A 795 25.18 6.22 1.06
CA ALA A 795 24.23 5.79 2.09
C ALA A 795 24.16 4.25 2.24
N PRO A 796 23.76 3.73 3.41
CA PRO A 796 23.50 2.30 3.60
C PRO A 796 22.48 1.75 2.60
N THR A 797 22.63 0.48 2.23
CA THR A 797 21.65 -0.18 1.36
C THR A 797 20.30 -0.29 2.05
N THR A 798 19.22 0.02 1.32
CA THR A 798 17.85 -0.20 1.79
C THR A 798 17.36 -1.63 1.54
N ASN A 799 18.17 -2.45 0.86
CA ASN A 799 17.85 -3.84 0.57
C ASN A 799 17.79 -4.65 1.86
N GLY A 800 16.60 -5.16 2.18
CA GLY A 800 16.40 -5.99 3.36
C GLY A 800 15.84 -5.25 4.58
N ASN A 801 15.65 -3.92 4.53
CA ASN A 801 15.04 -3.17 5.64
C ASN A 801 13.64 -3.66 5.99
N ALA A 802 12.88 -4.19 5.02
CA ALA A 802 11.60 -4.86 5.22
C ALA A 802 11.67 -6.11 6.12
N PHE A 803 12.87 -6.65 6.32
CA PHE A 803 13.18 -7.92 6.99
C PHE A 803 14.17 -7.75 8.15
N ASN A 804 14.52 -6.51 8.51
CA ASN A 804 15.41 -6.20 9.61
C ASN A 804 14.72 -5.25 10.59
N SER A 805 14.48 -5.73 11.81
CA SER A 805 13.88 -4.93 12.90
C SER A 805 14.86 -3.96 13.53
N ASP A 806 16.14 -4.18 13.32
CA ASP A 806 17.22 -3.50 14.05
C ASP A 806 17.75 -2.30 13.24
N VAL A 807 17.16 -2.05 12.07
CA VAL A 807 17.41 -0.86 11.22
C VAL A 807 16.11 -0.06 11.11
N VAL A 808 16.12 1.17 11.63
CA VAL A 808 15.00 2.11 11.50
C VAL A 808 15.36 3.17 10.48
N THR A 809 14.55 3.32 9.43
CA THR A 809 14.81 4.36 8.42
C THR A 809 14.23 5.70 8.86
N SER A 810 14.92 6.82 8.59
CA SER A 810 14.41 8.17 8.93
C SER A 810 13.04 8.45 8.29
N ALA A 811 12.75 7.82 7.16
CA ALA A 811 11.47 7.92 6.47
C ALA A 811 10.27 7.34 7.24
N TYR A 812 10.48 6.45 8.23
CA TYR A 812 9.43 6.06 9.18
C TYR A 812 8.85 7.29 9.91
N TYR A 813 9.70 8.27 10.20
CA TYR A 813 9.36 9.51 10.88
C TYR A 813 8.97 10.66 9.93
N LEU A 814 9.45 10.64 8.68
CA LEU A 814 9.10 11.63 7.64
C LEU A 814 7.76 11.31 6.92
N SER A 815 7.12 10.19 7.27
CA SER A 815 5.94 9.67 6.57
C SER A 815 4.70 10.55 6.82
N PRO A 816 4.22 10.77 8.06
CA PRO A 816 3.49 11.98 8.43
C PRO A 816 4.44 12.97 9.12
N MET A 817 4.42 14.24 8.73
CA MET A 817 5.23 15.29 9.36
C MET A 817 5.06 15.31 10.90
N PHE A 818 3.89 14.97 11.43
CA PHE A 818 3.68 14.89 12.89
C PHE A 818 4.56 13.85 13.61
N ARG A 819 5.01 12.80 12.92
CA ARG A 819 5.98 11.87 13.51
C ARG A 819 7.36 12.49 13.70
N LEU A 820 7.66 13.64 13.09
CA LEU A 820 8.87 14.40 13.38
C LEU A 820 8.91 14.86 14.85
N TYR A 821 7.76 15.10 15.48
CA TYR A 821 7.71 15.42 16.92
C TYR A 821 8.13 14.25 17.79
N LEU A 822 8.00 13.00 17.31
CA LEU A 822 8.50 11.84 18.05
C LEU A 822 10.02 11.86 18.19
N PHE A 823 10.75 12.50 17.25
CA PHE A 823 12.19 12.69 17.38
C PHE A 823 12.55 13.60 18.56
N PHE A 824 11.66 14.50 18.96
CA PHE A 824 11.88 15.39 20.10
C PHE A 824 11.47 14.75 21.43
N SER A 825 11.04 13.48 21.41
CA SER A 825 10.52 12.79 22.58
C SER A 825 11.32 11.52 22.92
N ASP A 826 11.48 11.23 24.20
CA ASP A 826 11.93 9.96 24.79
C ASP A 826 10.78 8.96 24.97
N THR A 827 9.62 9.24 24.37
CA THR A 827 8.47 8.35 24.42
C THR A 827 8.83 7.00 23.80
N LYS A 828 8.11 5.95 24.21
CA LYS A 828 8.23 4.60 23.65
C LYS A 828 8.01 4.50 22.13
N PHE A 829 7.52 5.56 21.48
CA PHE A 829 7.34 5.62 20.03
C PHE A 829 8.60 6.05 19.29
N ASN A 830 9.57 6.62 20.01
CA ASN A 830 10.88 6.89 19.47
C ASN A 830 11.68 5.58 19.36
N ARG A 831 11.57 4.93 18.20
CA ARG A 831 12.27 3.67 17.87
C ARG A 831 13.78 3.83 17.66
N ALA A 832 14.29 5.07 17.59
CA ALA A 832 15.72 5.35 17.48
C ALA A 832 16.41 5.34 18.84
N GLU A 833 15.64 5.37 19.94
CA GLU A 833 16.14 5.49 21.32
C GLU A 833 17.07 6.70 21.55
N MET A 834 16.93 7.71 20.70
CA MET A 834 17.73 8.92 20.69
C MET A 834 16.84 10.10 20.29
N ILE A 835 16.91 11.19 21.05
CA ILE A 835 16.22 12.44 20.70
C ILE A 835 17.04 13.13 19.61
N THR A 836 16.38 13.56 18.53
CA THR A 836 17.00 14.26 17.41
C THR A 836 16.12 15.43 16.96
N PRO A 837 16.68 16.59 16.60
CA PRO A 837 15.89 17.70 16.12
C PRO A 837 15.55 17.57 14.62
N GLY A 838 14.84 16.50 14.23
CA GLY A 838 14.44 16.24 12.84
C GLY A 838 15.59 15.81 11.91
N ILE A 839 15.57 16.22 10.64
CA ILE A 839 16.65 15.93 9.65
C ILE A 839 17.74 17.01 9.64
N PHE A 840 17.77 17.88 10.65
CA PHE A 840 18.71 18.99 10.74
C PHE A 840 20.16 18.48 10.75
N GLY A 841 21.02 19.10 9.94
CA GLY A 841 22.44 18.71 9.80
C GLY A 841 22.71 17.43 9.01
N THR A 842 21.71 16.84 8.33
CA THR A 842 21.93 15.73 7.37
C THR A 842 22.28 16.29 5.99
N LEU A 843 23.13 15.63 5.22
CA LEU A 843 23.43 15.95 3.81
C LEU A 843 22.26 15.63 2.86
N ASN A 844 21.65 14.45 2.99
CA ASN A 844 20.64 13.97 2.03
C ASN A 844 19.20 13.98 2.59
N GLY A 845 18.99 14.59 3.76
CA GLY A 845 17.69 14.55 4.44
C GLY A 845 17.28 13.14 4.89
N SER A 846 18.22 12.20 5.00
CA SER A 846 17.93 10.80 5.31
C SER A 846 19.04 10.12 6.09
N PHE A 847 18.69 9.20 6.99
CA PHE A 847 19.64 8.43 7.80
C PHE A 847 19.01 7.09 8.22
N VAL A 848 19.84 6.21 8.79
CA VAL A 848 19.40 4.98 9.46
C VAL A 848 19.73 5.06 10.95
N ALA A 849 18.79 4.66 11.80
CA ALA A 849 19.04 4.46 13.22
C ALA A 849 19.30 2.96 13.48
N LEU A 850 20.32 2.71 14.31
CA LEU A 850 20.80 1.41 14.74
C LEU A 850 20.69 1.36 16.28
N PRO A 851 19.48 1.11 16.83
CA PRO A 851 19.27 1.11 18.28
C PRO A 851 20.02 -0.03 18.98
N GLU A 852 20.22 -1.15 18.29
CA GLU A 852 20.75 -2.40 18.84
C GLU A 852 21.96 -2.90 18.04
N THR A 853 22.55 -4.02 18.46
CA THR A 853 23.60 -4.74 17.71
C THR A 853 23.11 -5.10 16.31
N THR A 854 23.78 -4.61 15.27
CA THR A 854 23.27 -4.69 13.88
C THR A 854 24.40 -4.74 12.85
N GLU A 855 24.23 -5.53 11.80
CA GLU A 855 25.09 -5.51 10.61
C GLU A 855 24.39 -4.79 9.44
N ILE A 856 25.08 -3.85 8.81
CA ILE A 856 24.62 -3.13 7.60
C ILE A 856 25.69 -3.11 6.51
N LYS A 857 25.26 -2.92 5.26
CA LYS A 857 26.14 -2.84 4.08
C LYS A 857 26.04 -1.45 3.45
N VAL A 858 27.18 -0.86 3.12
CA VAL A 858 27.29 0.40 2.37
C VAL A 858 27.92 0.11 1.01
N PRO A 859 27.15 0.21 -0.09
CA PRO A 859 27.72 0.08 -1.43
C PRO A 859 28.51 1.35 -1.75
N VAL A 860 29.77 1.20 -2.13
CA VAL A 860 30.63 2.32 -2.48
C VAL A 860 31.16 2.20 -3.90
N LYS A 861 31.33 3.32 -4.60
CA LYS A 861 31.83 3.36 -5.97
C LYS A 861 33.04 4.26 -6.05
N VAL A 862 34.16 3.69 -6.48
CA VAL A 862 35.43 4.39 -6.59
C VAL A 862 35.65 4.75 -8.06
N PRO A 863 35.75 6.05 -8.41
CA PRO A 863 35.84 6.49 -9.80
C PRO A 863 37.19 6.13 -10.43
N GLU A 864 38.28 6.33 -9.69
CA GLU A 864 39.66 6.12 -10.15
C GLU A 864 40.46 5.32 -9.12
N THR A 865 41.50 4.62 -9.57
CA THR A 865 42.34 3.86 -8.64
C THR A 865 43.25 4.82 -7.87
N GLY A 866 43.27 4.74 -6.54
CA GLY A 866 44.04 5.65 -5.71
C GLY A 866 43.88 5.42 -4.20
N ARG A 867 44.50 6.28 -3.40
CA ARG A 867 44.35 6.32 -1.93
C ARG A 867 43.18 7.20 -1.53
N TYR A 868 42.27 6.64 -0.75
CA TYR A 868 41.07 7.31 -0.28
C TYR A 868 41.00 7.27 1.24
N ARG A 869 40.71 8.42 1.87
CA ARG A 869 40.30 8.49 3.26
C ARG A 869 38.83 8.05 3.36
N VAL A 870 38.52 7.20 4.34
CA VAL A 870 37.19 6.71 4.62
C VAL A 870 36.65 7.43 5.85
N LEU A 871 35.57 8.19 5.68
CA LEU A 871 34.95 8.93 6.79
C LEU A 871 33.51 8.46 6.98
N LEU A 872 33.12 8.16 8.21
CA LEU A 872 31.76 7.78 8.56
C LEU A 872 31.01 8.98 9.14
N ARG A 873 29.94 9.41 8.50
CA ARG A 873 29.07 10.46 9.02
C ARG A 873 28.00 9.87 9.94
N SER A 874 28.07 10.16 11.23
CA SER A 874 27.23 9.52 12.26
C SER A 874 27.02 10.38 13.51
N ALA A 875 25.98 10.03 14.28
CA ALA A 875 25.81 10.43 15.67
C ALA A 875 26.01 9.18 16.56
N ALA A 876 27.22 9.05 17.10
CA ALA A 876 27.67 7.87 17.85
C ALA A 876 27.66 8.18 19.35
N THR A 877 26.97 7.36 20.14
CA THR A 877 26.90 7.53 21.60
C THR A 877 28.19 7.03 22.25
N ALA A 878 28.45 5.75 22.08
CA ALA A 878 29.68 5.04 22.37
C ALA A 878 29.53 3.65 21.75
N ASN A 879 29.96 3.50 20.51
CA ASN A 879 29.62 2.34 19.69
C ASN A 879 30.87 1.58 19.26
N GLN A 880 30.86 0.26 19.43
CA GLN A 880 31.91 -0.65 18.98
C GLN A 880 31.55 -1.19 17.61
N LEU A 881 32.36 -0.87 16.61
CA LEU A 881 32.14 -1.28 15.23
C LEU A 881 33.29 -2.14 14.72
N LEU A 882 32.95 -3.22 14.02
CA LEU A 882 33.88 -3.94 13.14
C LEU A 882 33.55 -3.61 11.68
N LEU A 883 34.50 -2.97 11.00
CA LEU A 883 34.42 -2.60 9.60
C LEU A 883 35.12 -3.66 8.76
N ARG A 884 34.46 -4.17 7.71
CA ARG A 884 35.02 -5.19 6.81
C ARG A 884 34.77 -4.86 5.35
N SER A 885 35.80 -4.93 4.52
CA SER A 885 35.68 -4.91 3.06
C SER A 885 36.84 -5.67 2.40
N THR A 886 36.55 -6.84 1.84
CA THR A 886 37.56 -7.66 1.15
C THR A 886 38.13 -6.97 -0.09
N SER A 887 37.32 -6.15 -0.78
CA SER A 887 37.76 -5.49 -2.02
C SER A 887 38.50 -4.17 -1.78
N LEU A 888 38.48 -3.65 -0.56
CA LEU A 888 39.24 -2.47 -0.14
C LEU A 888 40.35 -2.82 0.87
N ASP A 889 40.55 -4.11 1.16
CA ASP A 889 41.47 -4.61 2.19
C ASP A 889 41.28 -3.91 3.56
N LEU A 890 40.02 -3.68 3.93
CA LEU A 890 39.62 -2.99 5.16
C LEU A 890 39.16 -4.02 6.18
N GLU A 891 39.85 -4.14 7.32
CA GLU A 891 39.39 -4.86 8.50
C GLU A 891 39.85 -4.11 9.76
N THR A 892 38.95 -3.32 10.33
CA THR A 892 39.28 -2.42 11.45
C THR A 892 38.18 -2.47 12.50
N GLU A 893 38.58 -2.65 13.76
CA GLU A 893 37.70 -2.48 14.92
C GLU A 893 37.92 -1.09 15.53
N VAL A 894 36.83 -0.34 15.72
CA VAL A 894 36.87 1.04 16.21
C VAL A 894 35.79 1.27 17.27
N GLU A 895 36.10 2.09 18.27
CA GLU A 895 35.10 2.67 19.15
C GLU A 895 34.82 4.11 18.70
N LEU A 896 33.56 4.41 18.37
CA LEU A 896 33.14 5.73 17.92
C LEU A 896 32.36 6.46 19.02
N ARG A 897 32.71 7.73 19.23
CA ARG A 897 31.99 8.66 20.11
C ARG A 897 31.87 10.01 19.44
N SER A 898 30.66 10.55 19.39
CA SER A 898 30.44 11.93 18.99
C SER A 898 31.01 12.87 20.07
N PRO A 899 31.62 13.99 19.66
CA PRO A 899 32.20 14.94 20.60
C PRO A 899 31.10 15.68 21.40
N PRO A 900 31.45 16.25 22.58
CA PRO A 900 30.56 17.16 23.30
C PRO A 900 30.07 18.29 22.39
N GLY A 901 28.79 18.64 22.48
CA GLY A 901 28.14 19.62 21.60
C GLY A 901 27.62 19.05 20.27
N ALA A 902 28.07 17.86 19.86
CA ALA A 902 27.43 17.11 18.77
C ALA A 902 26.40 16.09 19.29
N LEU A 903 26.71 15.43 20.40
CA LEU A 903 25.80 14.54 21.11
C LEU A 903 25.95 14.74 22.62
N GLU A 904 24.81 14.85 23.30
CA GLU A 904 24.76 15.07 24.75
C GLU A 904 23.84 14.03 25.42
N PHE A 905 24.07 13.79 26.71
CA PHE A 905 23.27 12.85 27.50
C PHE A 905 22.56 13.60 28.61
N PHE A 906 21.29 13.29 28.85
CA PHE A 906 20.52 13.89 29.93
C PHE A 906 19.87 12.81 30.79
N ALA A 907 19.70 13.09 32.08
CA ALA A 907 18.88 12.25 32.93
C ALA A 907 17.43 12.28 32.44
N LYS A 908 16.80 11.11 32.32
CA LYS A 908 15.46 10.97 31.73
C LYS A 908 14.40 11.86 32.38
N LYS A 909 14.46 12.06 33.70
CA LYS A 909 13.52 12.90 34.46
C LYS A 909 13.73 14.41 34.24
N ALA A 910 14.87 14.82 33.70
CA ALA A 910 15.29 16.21 33.57
C ALA A 910 15.53 16.63 32.11
N VAL A 911 15.46 15.71 31.14
CA VAL A 911 15.69 16.01 29.71
C VAL A 911 14.75 17.11 29.16
N TYR A 912 13.63 17.31 29.84
CA TYR A 912 12.58 18.27 29.52
C TYR A 912 12.55 19.51 30.44
N ASP A 913 13.49 19.61 31.37
CA ASP A 913 13.62 20.80 32.21
C ASP A 913 14.26 21.95 31.40
N ALA A 914 13.75 23.16 31.59
CA ALA A 914 14.33 24.37 31.01
C ALA A 914 15.76 24.63 31.48
N ASN A 915 16.10 24.17 32.69
CA ASN A 915 17.43 24.33 33.28
C ASN A 915 18.26 23.03 33.21
N ARG A 916 17.92 22.12 32.29
CA ARG A 916 18.64 20.85 32.12
C ARG A 916 20.13 21.07 31.85
N ALA A 917 20.96 20.23 32.43
CA ALA A 917 22.40 20.20 32.18
C ALA A 917 22.81 18.83 31.63
N PRO A 918 23.73 18.78 30.65
CA PRO A 918 24.26 17.51 30.17
C PRO A 918 24.92 16.72 31.31
N THR A 919 24.63 15.43 31.36
CA THR A 919 25.28 14.47 32.26
C THR A 919 26.64 14.10 31.68
N PRO A 920 27.75 14.27 32.42
CA PRO A 920 29.08 13.91 31.92
C PRO A 920 29.21 12.39 31.81
N VAL A 921 29.51 11.90 30.59
CA VAL A 921 29.64 10.47 30.30
C VAL A 921 30.99 10.08 29.67
N SER A 922 31.91 11.02 29.49
CA SER A 922 33.19 10.79 28.81
C SER A 922 34.06 9.73 29.51
N GLY A 923 33.91 9.56 30.82
CA GLY A 923 34.60 8.53 31.60
C GLY A 923 33.91 7.16 31.64
N LEU A 924 32.74 7.00 31.02
CA LEU A 924 31.99 5.74 31.04
C LEU A 924 32.40 4.83 29.88
N SER A 925 32.60 3.55 30.17
CA SER A 925 32.81 2.53 29.14
C SER A 925 31.55 2.30 28.31
N VAL A 926 31.72 1.71 27.12
CA VAL A 926 30.60 1.29 26.26
C VAL A 926 29.57 0.46 27.03
N GLN A 927 30.02 -0.55 27.81
CA GLN A 927 29.12 -1.42 28.58
C GLN A 927 28.45 -0.72 29.77
N GLN A 928 29.04 0.36 30.30
CA GLN A 928 28.39 1.16 31.34
C GLN A 928 27.25 1.98 30.72
N LEU A 929 27.48 2.56 29.55
CA LEU A 929 26.45 3.30 28.82
C LEU A 929 25.29 2.39 28.39
N GLU A 930 25.56 1.15 27.95
CA GLU A 930 24.51 0.17 27.59
C GLU A 930 23.57 -0.17 28.75
N ARG A 931 23.99 0.03 29.99
CA ARG A 931 23.15 -0.20 31.17
C ARG A 931 22.32 1.03 31.53
N LEU A 932 22.85 2.22 31.27
CA LEU A 932 22.25 3.50 31.62
C LEU A 932 21.29 4.00 30.54
N VAL A 933 21.61 3.77 29.26
CA VAL A 933 20.71 3.93 28.13
C VAL A 933 20.03 2.57 27.93
N PRO A 934 18.69 2.44 27.94
CA PRO A 934 17.63 3.46 27.81
C PRO A 934 16.89 3.83 29.13
N THR A 935 17.43 3.42 30.28
CA THR A 935 16.72 3.40 31.57
C THR A 935 16.84 4.71 32.36
N GLU A 936 18.05 5.26 32.46
CA GLU A 936 18.41 6.43 33.28
C GLU A 936 18.80 7.64 32.43
N LEU A 937 19.48 7.39 31.30
CA LEU A 937 19.99 8.42 30.40
C LEU A 937 19.27 8.39 29.05
N VAL A 938 19.10 9.57 28.47
CA VAL A 938 18.58 9.78 27.13
C VAL A 938 19.66 10.51 26.30
N PRO A 939 20.13 9.92 25.18
CA PRO A 939 21.01 10.61 24.26
C PRO A 939 20.21 11.59 23.40
N VAL A 940 20.76 12.80 23.24
CA VAL A 940 20.24 13.87 22.39
C VAL A 940 21.29 14.20 21.33
N ASN A 941 20.99 13.89 20.07
CA ASN A 941 21.83 14.26 18.93
C ASN A 941 21.53 15.70 18.52
N LEU A 942 22.58 16.52 18.43
CA LEU A 942 22.51 17.92 18.04
C LEU A 942 23.02 18.16 16.62
N ARG A 943 23.92 17.29 16.11
CA ARG A 943 24.44 17.29 14.73
C ARG A 943 25.17 15.99 14.38
N PHE A 944 25.21 15.67 13.10
CA PHE A 944 26.06 14.59 12.56
C PHE A 944 27.51 15.04 12.44
N VAL A 945 28.46 14.12 12.61
CA VAL A 945 29.89 14.40 12.47
C VAL A 945 30.60 13.31 11.66
N TYR A 946 31.67 13.68 10.98
CA TYR A 946 32.60 12.73 10.36
C TYR A 946 33.52 12.11 11.39
N GLN A 947 33.53 10.78 11.41
CA GLN A 947 34.45 9.94 12.16
C GLN A 947 35.48 9.35 11.18
N ASP A 948 36.77 9.54 11.44
CA ASP A 948 37.83 9.02 10.58
C ASP A 948 38.02 7.51 10.80
N LEU A 949 37.84 6.72 9.74
CA LEU A 949 38.00 5.27 9.75
C LEU A 949 39.33 4.80 9.15
N GLY A 950 40.18 5.73 8.73
CA GLY A 950 41.50 5.48 8.14
C GLY A 950 41.55 5.68 6.62
N VAL A 951 42.59 5.11 6.00
CA VAL A 951 42.87 5.24 4.56
C VAL A 951 42.87 3.86 3.93
N VAL A 952 42.32 3.76 2.72
CA VAL A 952 42.30 2.53 1.91
C VAL A 952 42.91 2.78 0.54
N ASP A 953 43.61 1.77 0.02
CA ASP A 953 44.06 1.71 -1.37
C ASP A 953 42.96 1.06 -2.23
N ALA A 954 42.19 1.89 -2.94
CA ALA A 954 41.01 1.43 -3.66
C ALA A 954 41.26 1.35 -5.18
N ARG A 955 40.77 0.28 -5.81
CA ARG A 955 40.72 0.16 -7.27
C ARG A 955 39.45 0.84 -7.80
N ALA A 956 39.48 1.30 -9.05
CA ALA A 956 38.29 1.80 -9.70
C ALA A 956 37.22 0.70 -9.82
N GLY A 957 35.98 0.98 -9.44
CA GLY A 957 34.89 0.01 -9.48
C GLY A 957 33.89 0.12 -8.33
N SER A 958 33.07 -0.92 -8.19
CA SER A 958 32.09 -1.04 -7.10
C SER A 958 32.62 -1.94 -5.99
N HIS A 959 32.51 -1.47 -4.75
CA HIS A 959 32.93 -2.15 -3.54
C HIS A 959 31.80 -2.15 -2.53
N THR A 960 31.98 -2.85 -1.41
CA THR A 960 31.00 -2.88 -0.32
C THR A 960 31.75 -2.86 1.00
N ILE A 961 31.36 -1.93 1.87
CA ILE A 961 31.83 -1.86 3.25
C ILE A 961 30.72 -2.47 4.12
N VAL A 962 31.08 -3.47 4.92
CA VAL A 962 30.20 -4.07 5.93
C VAL A 962 30.53 -3.41 7.26
N ILE A 963 29.52 -2.86 7.93
CA ILE A 963 29.63 -2.26 9.26
C ILE A 963 28.87 -3.16 10.23
N ASP A 964 29.59 -3.79 11.15
CA ASP A 964 29.06 -4.66 12.20
C ASP A 964 29.11 -3.93 13.54
N LYS A 965 27.96 -3.42 14.02
CA LYS A 965 27.82 -2.76 15.32
C LYS A 965 27.60 -3.80 16.40
N ARG A 966 28.52 -3.87 17.36
CA ARG A 966 28.63 -4.94 18.37
C ARG A 966 28.02 -4.63 19.73
N ASP A 967 27.70 -3.37 19.97
CA ASP A 967 27.09 -2.88 21.21
C ASP A 967 25.57 -2.68 21.08
N ALA A 968 24.91 -2.45 22.21
CA ALA A 968 23.47 -2.15 22.33
C ALA A 968 23.18 -0.65 22.54
N ASN A 969 24.17 0.25 22.46
CA ASN A 969 23.91 1.69 22.55
C ASN A 969 23.31 2.20 21.23
N PRO A 970 22.35 3.15 21.22
CA PRO A 970 21.79 3.65 19.98
C PRO A 970 22.80 4.48 19.18
N MET A 971 22.75 4.35 17.86
CA MET A 971 23.58 5.09 16.92
C MET A 971 22.75 5.57 15.73
N LEU A 972 22.98 6.80 15.24
CA LEU A 972 22.45 7.26 13.95
C LEU A 972 23.58 7.29 12.92
N MET A 973 23.30 6.82 11.71
CA MET A 973 24.26 6.81 10.61
C MET A 973 23.64 7.41 9.36
N GLU A 974 24.35 8.35 8.74
CA GLU A 974 23.94 8.91 7.46
C GLU A 974 24.57 8.16 6.29
N GLY A 975 25.90 7.98 6.30
CA GLY A 975 26.62 7.37 5.20
C GLY A 975 28.13 7.41 5.36
N VAL A 976 28.83 6.94 4.32
CA VAL A 976 30.30 6.91 4.24
C VAL A 976 30.76 7.84 3.12
N LEU A 977 31.70 8.72 3.43
CA LEU A 977 32.39 9.57 2.48
C LEU A 977 33.73 8.92 2.10
N LEU A 978 33.97 8.78 0.80
CA LEU A 978 35.27 8.42 0.24
C LEU A 978 35.87 9.63 -0.46
N ILE A 979 36.87 10.22 0.16
CA ILE A 979 37.57 11.40 -0.37
C ILE A 979 39.02 11.01 -0.71
N PRO A 980 39.55 11.40 -1.88
CA PRO A 980 40.97 11.21 -2.18
C PRO A 980 41.84 11.80 -1.06
N GLU A 981 42.83 11.05 -0.57
CA GLU A 981 43.62 11.46 0.61
C GLU A 981 44.33 12.81 0.39
N ASN A 982 44.81 13.05 -0.83
CA ASN A 982 45.42 14.31 -1.24
C ASN A 982 44.45 15.51 -1.25
N GLU A 983 43.16 15.27 -1.46
CA GLU A 983 42.12 16.30 -1.38
C GLU A 983 41.71 16.54 0.07
N TYR A 984 41.57 15.47 0.86
CA TYR A 984 41.27 15.56 2.29
C TYR A 984 42.29 16.42 3.04
N ASP A 985 43.58 16.22 2.78
CA ASP A 985 44.65 16.97 3.45
C ASP A 985 44.68 18.47 3.08
N ARG A 986 43.95 18.87 2.03
CA ARG A 986 43.88 20.25 1.53
C ARG A 986 42.48 20.84 1.62
N ILE A 987 41.56 20.15 2.31
CA ILE A 987 40.17 20.57 2.32
C ILE A 987 40.03 21.84 3.15
N GLU A 988 39.46 22.86 2.53
CA GLU A 988 39.20 24.15 3.13
C GLU A 988 37.83 24.63 2.65
N LEU A 989 37.24 25.58 3.37
CA LEU A 989 36.00 26.21 2.92
C LEU A 989 36.24 26.92 1.57
N PRO A 990 35.35 26.76 0.58
CA PRO A 990 35.46 27.44 -0.69
C PRO A 990 35.54 28.96 -0.51
N ALA A 991 36.30 29.65 -1.36
CA ALA A 991 36.52 31.09 -1.23
C ALA A 991 35.24 31.95 -1.32
N SER A 992 34.16 31.39 -1.88
CA SER A 992 32.83 32.00 -1.96
C SER A 992 32.01 31.87 -0.66
N VAL A 993 32.52 31.14 0.33
CA VAL A 993 31.86 30.86 1.60
C VAL A 993 32.55 31.65 2.71
N HIS A 994 31.77 32.44 3.45
CA HIS A 994 32.25 33.30 4.53
C HIS A 994 31.65 32.85 5.85
N VAL A 995 32.50 32.49 6.80
CA VAL A 995 32.04 32.09 8.15
C VAL A 995 31.61 33.32 8.92
N VAL A 996 30.35 33.32 9.36
CA VAL A 996 29.79 34.37 10.20
C VAL A 996 30.33 34.19 11.62
N ARG A 997 31.20 35.10 12.05
CA ARG A 997 31.79 35.07 13.41
C ARG A 997 30.92 35.75 14.47
N ASP A 998 30.11 36.70 14.04
CA ASP A 998 29.19 37.45 14.88
C ASP A 998 27.85 37.58 14.17
N VAL A 999 26.82 36.94 14.72
CA VAL A 999 25.46 36.95 14.18
C VAL A 999 24.87 38.36 14.24
N ASP A 1000 25.27 39.18 15.21
CA ASP A 1000 24.81 40.57 15.31
C ASP A 1000 25.42 41.47 14.22
N GLY A 1001 26.41 40.96 13.46
CA GLY A 1001 26.98 41.62 12.29
C GLY A 1001 26.27 41.33 10.96
N LEU A 1002 25.27 40.43 10.97
CA LEU A 1002 24.46 40.14 9.79
C LEU A 1002 23.49 41.29 9.48
N GLY A 1003 23.07 41.42 8.22
CA GLY A 1003 21.97 42.32 7.88
C GLY A 1003 20.65 41.84 8.48
N CYS A 1004 19.78 42.75 8.90
CA CYS A 1004 18.47 42.41 9.49
C CYS A 1004 18.57 41.54 10.76
N SER A 1005 19.66 41.65 11.52
CA SER A 1005 19.93 40.85 12.73
C SER A 1005 19.44 41.52 14.02
N GLU A 1006 18.61 42.56 13.91
CA GLU A 1006 18.07 43.27 15.06
C GLU A 1006 17.32 42.32 15.99
N ARG A 1007 17.62 42.43 17.28
CA ARG A 1007 16.93 41.64 18.29
C ARG A 1007 15.59 42.28 18.60
N THR A 1008 14.53 41.50 18.48
CA THR A 1008 13.16 41.87 18.81
C THR A 1008 12.79 41.27 20.16
N GLU A 1009 11.91 41.96 20.90
CA GLU A 1009 11.29 41.37 22.08
C GLU A 1009 10.34 40.26 21.60
N VAL A 1010 10.61 39.03 22.04
CA VAL A 1010 9.87 37.85 21.61
C VAL A 1010 9.31 37.12 22.82
N ARG A 1011 8.21 36.40 22.64
CA ARG A 1011 7.74 35.44 23.62
C ARG A 1011 8.79 34.34 23.75
N SER A 1012 9.23 34.07 24.98
CA SER A 1012 10.11 32.94 25.26
C SER A 1012 9.40 31.59 25.11
N GLY A 1013 8.06 31.58 25.04
CA GLY A 1013 7.23 30.40 24.81
C GLY A 1013 7.31 29.36 25.93
N MET A 1014 6.84 28.14 25.64
CA MET A 1014 7.14 26.95 26.45
C MET A 1014 8.60 26.55 26.22
N SER A 1015 9.31 26.18 27.30
CA SER A 1015 10.71 25.72 27.24
C SER A 1015 10.91 24.63 26.17
N GLU A 1016 12.10 24.58 25.55
CA GLU A 1016 12.50 23.50 24.63
C GLU A 1016 12.23 22.09 25.17
N GLY A 1017 12.15 21.95 26.48
CA GLY A 1017 11.88 20.71 27.16
C GLY A 1017 10.40 20.41 27.38
N ALA A 1018 9.45 21.32 27.15
CA ALA A 1018 8.04 20.97 27.35
C ALA A 1018 7.63 19.88 26.34
N ASP A 1019 7.18 18.73 26.85
CA ASP A 1019 6.60 17.66 26.03
C ASP A 1019 5.52 18.25 25.12
N ALA A 1020 5.52 17.87 23.84
CA ALA A 1020 4.46 18.20 22.89
C ALA A 1020 3.11 17.58 23.28
N VAL A 1021 3.06 16.75 24.33
CA VAL A 1021 1.87 16.20 24.95
C VAL A 1021 1.65 16.89 26.30
N GLY A 1022 1.07 18.09 26.28
CA GLY A 1022 0.89 18.93 27.47
C GLY A 1022 0.20 18.25 28.67
N GLY A 1023 0.72 18.56 29.86
CA GLY A 1023 0.23 18.18 31.19
C GLY A 1023 1.35 18.28 32.23
N ASP A 1024 1.07 18.07 33.52
CA ASP A 1024 2.09 17.79 34.54
C ASP A 1024 2.77 16.43 34.22
N VAL A 1025 3.66 16.42 33.21
CA VAL A 1025 4.06 15.25 32.43
C VAL A 1025 5.37 14.66 32.94
N ASN A 1026 5.26 13.88 34.00
CA ASN A 1026 6.15 12.76 34.31
C ASN A 1026 5.38 11.43 34.42
N ASN A 1027 4.08 11.45 34.20
CA ASN A 1027 3.29 10.25 34.10
C ASN A 1027 3.10 9.94 32.62
N ASN A 1028 3.87 8.97 32.15
CA ASN A 1028 3.44 8.14 31.02
C ASN A 1028 1.92 7.93 31.14
N LEU A 1029 1.17 8.13 30.05
CA LEU A 1029 -0.22 7.67 29.93
C LEU A 1029 -0.33 6.32 30.64
N THR A 1030 -1.22 6.20 31.63
CA THR A 1030 -1.33 4.97 32.43
C THR A 1030 -1.49 3.78 31.48
N PRO A 1031 -0.98 2.58 31.78
CA PRO A 1031 -1.13 1.42 30.90
C PRO A 1031 -2.54 1.18 30.38
N GLN A 1032 -3.57 1.61 31.11
CA GLN A 1032 -4.98 1.63 30.70
C GLN A 1032 -5.33 2.75 29.71
N GLN A 1033 -4.92 3.99 29.93
CA GLN A 1033 -5.06 5.09 28.95
C GLN A 1033 -4.25 4.80 27.68
N LEU A 1034 -3.08 4.19 27.85
CA LEU A 1034 -2.21 3.66 26.81
C LEU A 1034 -2.88 2.51 26.06
N LEU A 1035 -3.58 1.60 26.75
CA LEU A 1035 -4.40 0.54 26.14
C LEU A 1035 -5.60 1.09 25.36
N GLU A 1036 -6.26 2.11 25.93
CA GLU A 1036 -7.41 2.79 25.33
C GLU A 1036 -7.00 3.60 24.10
N LEU A 1037 -5.83 4.22 24.12
CA LEU A 1037 -5.26 4.98 23.00
C LEU A 1037 -4.62 4.09 21.92
N LEU A 1038 -4.01 2.94 22.27
CA LEU A 1038 -3.03 2.26 21.39
C LEU A 1038 -3.24 0.76 21.16
N GLY A 1039 -4.42 0.20 21.45
CA GLY A 1039 -4.78 -1.14 20.95
C GLY A 1039 -4.06 -2.32 21.61
N GLY A 1040 -3.27 -2.10 22.67
CA GLY A 1040 -2.59 -3.13 23.45
C GLY A 1040 -1.12 -2.80 23.71
N MET A 1041 -0.55 -3.27 24.83
CA MET A 1041 0.83 -2.94 25.21
C MET A 1041 1.91 -3.57 24.29
N ASP A 1042 1.57 -4.60 23.52
CA ASP A 1042 2.54 -5.39 22.75
C ASP A 1042 2.95 -4.76 21.40
N ASP A 1043 2.06 -3.99 20.75
CA ASP A 1043 2.39 -3.22 19.52
C ASP A 1043 3.43 -2.10 19.78
N LEU A 1044 3.60 -1.75 21.06
CA LEU A 1044 4.36 -0.60 21.53
C LEU A 1044 5.72 -0.97 22.10
N ARG A 1045 6.02 -2.27 22.23
CA ARG A 1045 7.36 -2.75 22.58
C ARG A 1045 8.28 -2.66 21.37
N THR A 1046 9.51 -2.16 21.58
CA THR A 1046 10.63 -2.44 20.66
C THR A 1046 10.64 -3.94 20.39
N ALA A 1047 10.75 -4.32 19.12
CA ALA A 1047 10.74 -5.74 18.79
C ALA A 1047 11.92 -6.38 19.53
N ASN A 1048 11.73 -7.57 20.14
CA ASN A 1048 12.86 -8.30 20.71
C ASN A 1048 13.97 -8.42 19.64
N PRO A 1049 15.25 -8.32 20.01
CA PRO A 1049 16.37 -8.37 19.07
C PRO A 1049 16.18 -9.49 18.04
N GLY A 1050 16.25 -9.14 16.75
CA GLY A 1050 15.98 -10.07 15.65
C GLY A 1050 14.50 -10.44 15.44
N GLY A 1051 13.56 -9.52 15.71
CA GLY A 1051 12.07 -9.60 15.78
C GLY A 1051 11.30 -10.39 14.70
N THR A 1052 12.01 -10.95 13.73
CA THR A 1052 11.61 -12.06 12.85
C THR A 1052 11.43 -13.42 13.55
N GLY A 1053 11.86 -13.58 14.81
CA GLY A 1053 11.83 -14.83 15.57
C GLY A 1053 12.99 -15.78 15.23
N ILE A 1054 13.05 -16.96 15.89
CA ILE A 1054 14.15 -17.93 15.70
C ILE A 1054 14.09 -18.53 14.27
N PRO A 1055 15.08 -18.28 13.39
CA PRO A 1055 15.00 -18.62 11.96
C PRO A 1055 14.71 -20.10 11.70
N TRP A 1056 15.37 -21.00 12.42
CA TRP A 1056 15.18 -22.45 12.29
C TRP A 1056 13.79 -22.92 12.69
N LEU A 1057 13.19 -22.30 13.72
CA LEU A 1057 11.83 -22.61 14.14
C LEU A 1057 10.83 -22.15 13.08
N GLN A 1058 11.04 -20.96 12.49
CA GLN A 1058 10.21 -20.47 11.39
C GLN A 1058 10.33 -21.36 10.16
N LEU A 1059 11.54 -21.77 9.76
CA LEU A 1059 11.75 -22.64 8.62
C LEU A 1059 11.15 -24.04 8.86
N ALA A 1060 11.37 -24.65 10.03
CA ALA A 1060 10.80 -25.94 10.37
C ALA A 1060 9.26 -25.90 10.38
N ALA A 1061 8.67 -24.85 10.97
CA ALA A 1061 7.23 -24.67 11.01
C ALA A 1061 6.66 -24.40 9.60
N THR A 1062 7.33 -23.62 8.76
CA THR A 1062 6.97 -23.43 7.34
C THR A 1062 7.04 -24.73 6.55
N VAL A 1063 8.10 -25.51 6.74
CA VAL A 1063 8.24 -26.84 6.11
C VAL A 1063 7.12 -27.77 6.57
N LEU A 1064 6.77 -27.80 7.86
CA LEU A 1064 5.63 -28.56 8.38
C LEU A 1064 4.30 -28.08 7.78
N LEU A 1065 4.10 -26.78 7.63
CA LEU A 1065 2.90 -26.19 7.03
C LEU A 1065 2.81 -26.56 5.54
N VAL A 1066 3.92 -26.49 4.80
CA VAL A 1066 4.02 -26.94 3.42
C VAL A 1066 3.74 -28.44 3.32
N PHE A 1067 4.31 -29.27 4.18
CA PHE A 1067 4.03 -30.71 4.21
C PHE A 1067 2.58 -31.01 4.57
N ALA A 1068 1.96 -30.27 5.49
CA ALA A 1068 0.55 -30.38 5.81
C ALA A 1068 -0.31 -30.00 4.60
N CYS A 1069 -0.01 -28.89 3.93
CA CYS A 1069 -0.66 -28.49 2.68
C CYS A 1069 -0.50 -29.55 1.59
N LEU A 1070 0.70 -30.08 1.39
CA LEU A 1070 0.98 -31.15 0.44
C LEU A 1070 0.26 -32.44 0.82
N ALA A 1071 0.16 -32.79 2.09
CA ALA A 1071 -0.58 -33.96 2.57
C ALA A 1071 -2.08 -33.80 2.34
N VAL A 1072 -2.63 -32.60 2.55
CA VAL A 1072 -4.03 -32.24 2.24
C VAL A 1072 -4.26 -32.34 0.72
N ILE A 1073 -3.41 -31.71 -0.10
CA ILE A 1073 -3.45 -31.79 -1.57
C ILE A 1073 -3.36 -33.24 -2.02
N GLN A 1074 -2.41 -34.02 -1.50
CA GLN A 1074 -2.24 -35.43 -1.85
C GLN A 1074 -3.44 -36.27 -1.43
N ARG A 1075 -3.99 -36.07 -0.23
CA ARG A 1075 -5.14 -36.80 0.32
C ARG A 1075 -6.43 -36.49 -0.44
N HIS A 1076 -6.59 -35.27 -0.95
CA HIS A 1076 -7.81 -34.86 -1.66
C HIS A 1076 -7.72 -35.02 -3.19
N ILE A 1077 -6.53 -35.18 -3.75
CA ILE A 1077 -6.31 -35.60 -5.15
C ILE A 1077 -6.34 -37.14 -5.30
N ARG A 1078 -6.38 -37.92 -4.21
CA ARG A 1078 -6.28 -39.41 -4.15
C ARG A 1078 -7.24 -40.23 -5.02
N ARG A 1079 -8.42 -39.75 -5.42
CA ARG A 1079 -9.43 -40.60 -6.10
C ARG A 1079 -9.31 -40.53 -7.62
N ASP A 1080 -8.47 -41.36 -8.23
CA ASP A 1080 -8.37 -41.41 -9.70
C ASP A 1080 -9.69 -41.89 -10.33
N PRO A 1081 -10.49 -41.03 -11.00
CA PRO A 1081 -11.75 -41.46 -11.59
C PRO A 1081 -11.55 -42.29 -12.85
N ASP A 1082 -10.34 -42.33 -13.41
CA ASP A 1082 -10.00 -43.16 -14.56
C ASP A 1082 -9.84 -44.66 -14.16
N ARG A 1083 -9.83 -44.97 -12.85
CA ARG A 1083 -9.89 -46.34 -12.31
C ARG A 1083 -11.28 -46.78 -11.83
N ASP A 1084 -12.16 -45.83 -11.51
CA ASP A 1084 -13.53 -46.09 -11.02
C ASP A 1084 -14.59 -45.97 -12.15
N ARG A 1085 -14.18 -46.10 -13.42
CA ARG A 1085 -15.05 -46.15 -14.60
C ARG A 1085 -14.90 -47.44 -15.38
#